data_AF-A0AAP2DUJ5-F1
#
_entry.id   AF-A0AAP2DUJ5-F1
#
_cell.length_a   1.000
_cell.length_b   1.000
_cell.length_c   1.000
_cell.angle_alpha   90.00
_cell.angle_beta   90.00
_cell.angle_gamma   90.00
#
_symmetry.space_group_name_H-M   'P 1'
#
loop_
_entity.id
_entity.type
_entity.pdbx_description
1 polymer ?
#
loop_
_entity_poly.entity_id
_entity_poly.type
_entity_poly.pdbx_seq_one_letter_code
_entity_poly.pdbx_strand_id
1 'polypeptide(L)'
;MNFSLKAKNLTFNPVFVRHFSILLFLLISTVAAAQVEPRIKTPQEVISIPNDSIPTSADSIPPLGTTAKDTLKSDTVKTPPPKGDIETTINYSAKDSIRATLDNQMVWLYGDAKIKYGEIELEAEEIIIDYANNTLTAHGRRDSLGHRVGYPIFKNGAELYETKDIVYNFKTRRARISEVVTTQGEGYVSSRAAFKNEKNEVLSLHNSYTTCNLEHPHFRIISSKAKAIPHDKIVSGPFYFEFNEIPLPLGFLFGMFPSPRKSSSGIIFPSYGEERRRGFNLRNGGYFFDISEYVKLALTGDIYSKGGHAVYANSSYLKRYAYSGTVNFAYSRNSDTDDKIETNNYTEDFRLTWSHSPQSKGNGRFSASVNAATSTFNRNNFLSYGSPNAQYTAALSNISTKLSSNVSYSHRFAGTPFTMALNASHNQDIVTKNVDLALPTLTANMTNIYPFQKKSGEIGVLDNFSISYSLTAQNRVTNNLGRRTINATQDSIAPFTAANFSRFFTNGRKGIRQSVPISYSFKAFKYFTMSPSISIESKSYWEKLNYAFNSRGQMYVKDTTNGFNTIVNYSVSTSLTTRMYGTYFFKKGKVKAIRHVVNPSVSFGYTPDFTTNSDYFFKAGAVKELKRSFDEIKGDSVYTPVYYDNKPFYYRSRHEGSVYGGSTTGRSGSIGFSLGNNVEMKVQGEQDSVARKVMLLNNLSFNTSYNLMADSFKLAPIGIAANTNILDNMFNLNASATLDPYVYRDSLFNAETGRTVEYRSKQYAWKDGKAGRITSATVAISTNLNPKARDKNNSTRDKIAKSDLPQQEKDFLIENPDAYVDFDIPWSLNLSYNAAYSHPVNAAARITQTVTANGDFSLSKQWKFTYSTGYHFEDGEFSITQLGINRDLHCWTMSVNWTPFGQFQQFYFVINVKSSLLQDLKLERRKPFFDNL
;
A
#
# COMPACT_ATOMS: atom_id res chain seq x y z
N MET A 1 3.90 -52.41 20.69
CA MET A 1 2.70 -52.84 19.93
C MET A 1 3.03 -52.73 18.45
N ASN A 2 2.98 -53.86 17.73
CA ASN A 2 3.16 -53.92 16.28
C ASN A 2 1.89 -53.41 15.58
N PHE A 3 2.05 -52.49 14.63
CA PHE A 3 1.10 -52.38 13.52
C PHE A 3 1.87 -52.22 12.21
N SER A 4 1.85 -53.31 11.45
CA SER A 4 2.27 -53.41 10.05
C SER A 4 1.13 -52.91 9.16
N LEU A 5 1.44 -52.12 8.13
CA LEU A 5 0.55 -51.91 7.00
C LEU A 5 1.31 -52.13 5.69
N LYS A 6 0.82 -53.12 4.94
CA LYS A 6 1.26 -53.57 3.62
C LYS A 6 1.23 -52.41 2.61
N ALA A 7 2.31 -52.29 1.83
CA ALA A 7 2.39 -51.45 0.66
C ALA A 7 1.42 -51.95 -0.44
N LYS A 8 0.61 -51.03 -0.98
CA LYS A 8 -0.05 -51.18 -2.28
C LYS A 8 0.65 -50.26 -3.27
N ASN A 9 1.19 -50.84 -4.34
CA ASN A 9 1.73 -50.11 -5.48
C ASN A 9 0.61 -49.26 -6.12
N LEU A 10 0.75 -47.94 -6.03
CA LEU A 10 -0.08 -46.97 -6.77
C LEU A 10 0.63 -46.65 -8.09
N THR A 11 0.16 -47.27 -9.17
CA THR A 11 0.49 -46.87 -10.53
C THR A 11 -0.27 -45.59 -10.88
N PHE A 12 0.46 -44.57 -11.32
CA PHE A 12 -0.11 -43.29 -11.76
C PHE A 12 -0.88 -43.48 -13.07
N ASN A 13 -2.19 -43.30 -13.03
CA ASN A 13 -3.06 -43.30 -14.21
C ASN A 13 -3.12 -41.88 -14.81
N PRO A 14 -2.64 -41.64 -16.05
CA PRO A 14 -2.57 -40.30 -16.67
C PRO A 14 -3.95 -39.68 -16.97
N VAL A 15 -5.05 -40.39 -16.72
CA VAL A 15 -6.41 -39.90 -16.92
C VAL A 15 -6.82 -38.87 -15.85
N PHE A 16 -6.25 -38.91 -14.64
CA PHE A 16 -6.65 -38.01 -13.54
C PHE A 16 -6.16 -36.56 -13.72
N VAL A 17 -5.01 -36.35 -14.38
CA VAL A 17 -4.47 -35.01 -14.69
C VAL A 17 -5.30 -34.34 -15.80
N ARG A 18 -5.85 -35.13 -16.73
CA ARG A 18 -6.74 -34.63 -17.78
C ARG A 18 -8.11 -34.22 -17.23
N HIS A 19 -8.64 -34.95 -16.24
CA HIS A 19 -9.91 -34.60 -15.59
C HIS A 19 -9.78 -33.41 -14.63
N PHE A 20 -8.66 -33.24 -13.92
CA PHE A 20 -8.43 -32.07 -13.08
C PHE A 20 -8.26 -30.77 -13.89
N SER A 21 -7.64 -30.87 -15.08
CA SER A 21 -7.50 -29.74 -16.01
C SER A 21 -8.84 -29.38 -16.67
N ILE A 22 -9.69 -30.36 -16.95
CA ILE A 22 -11.05 -30.15 -17.48
C ILE A 22 -12.00 -29.62 -16.40
N LEU A 23 -11.86 -30.03 -15.13
CA LEU A 23 -12.65 -29.50 -14.02
C LEU A 23 -12.28 -28.04 -13.69
N LEU A 24 -11.00 -27.67 -13.82
CA LEU A 24 -10.52 -26.29 -13.66
C LEU A 24 -10.94 -25.39 -14.84
N PHE A 25 -11.07 -25.96 -16.05
CA PHE A 25 -11.60 -25.24 -17.23
C PHE A 25 -13.14 -25.13 -17.22
N LEU A 26 -13.85 -26.11 -16.65
CA LEU A 26 -15.31 -26.07 -16.44
C LEU A 26 -15.73 -25.11 -15.32
N LEU A 27 -14.90 -24.92 -14.30
CA LEU A 27 -15.14 -23.91 -13.24
C LEU A 27 -14.92 -22.46 -13.70
N ILE A 28 -14.17 -22.25 -14.79
CA ILE A 28 -13.93 -20.92 -15.38
C ILE A 28 -14.97 -20.59 -16.48
N SER A 29 -15.61 -21.61 -17.08
CA SER A 29 -16.62 -21.42 -18.14
C SER A 29 -18.06 -21.32 -17.63
N THR A 30 -18.34 -21.61 -16.36
CA THR A 30 -19.69 -21.46 -15.77
C THR A 30 -20.02 -20.06 -15.23
N VAL A 31 -19.15 -19.07 -15.43
CA VAL A 31 -19.43 -17.65 -15.09
C VAL A 31 -19.92 -16.84 -16.31
N ALA A 32 -19.99 -17.42 -17.51
CA ALA A 32 -20.31 -16.71 -18.75
C ALA A 32 -21.59 -17.18 -19.49
N ALA A 33 -22.43 -18.00 -18.87
CA ALA A 33 -23.74 -18.35 -19.45
C ALA A 33 -24.82 -18.43 -18.36
N ALA A 34 -25.53 -17.33 -18.14
CA ALA A 34 -26.84 -17.36 -17.50
C ALA A 34 -27.83 -16.63 -18.42
N GLN A 35 -28.67 -17.44 -19.06
CA GLN A 35 -29.87 -16.99 -19.75
C GLN A 35 -30.84 -16.33 -18.76
N VAL A 36 -31.59 -15.39 -19.31
CA VAL A 36 -32.76 -14.71 -18.74
C VAL A 36 -33.82 -15.73 -18.33
N GLU A 37 -34.27 -15.70 -17.08
CA GLU A 37 -35.58 -16.24 -16.66
C GLU A 37 -36.23 -15.36 -15.57
N PRO A 38 -37.57 -15.39 -15.43
CA PRO A 38 -38.38 -14.18 -15.23
C PRO A 38 -38.68 -13.80 -13.77
N ARG A 39 -39.19 -12.57 -13.61
CA ARG A 39 -39.62 -11.93 -12.36
C ARG A 39 -40.43 -12.86 -11.43
N ILE A 40 -39.95 -13.00 -10.19
CA ILE A 40 -40.75 -13.51 -9.06
C ILE A 40 -41.11 -12.34 -8.14
N LYS A 41 -42.42 -12.20 -7.87
CA LYS A 41 -43.01 -11.23 -6.94
C LYS A 41 -42.53 -11.49 -5.50
N THR A 42 -42.13 -10.45 -4.81
CA THR A 42 -41.87 -10.44 -3.37
C THR A 42 -43.17 -10.54 -2.57
N PRO A 43 -43.33 -11.49 -1.64
CA PRO A 43 -44.25 -11.35 -0.52
C PRO A 43 -43.57 -10.52 0.58
N GLN A 44 -44.28 -9.55 1.15
CA GLN A 44 -43.90 -8.88 2.39
C GLN A 44 -44.18 -9.83 3.56
N GLU A 45 -43.15 -10.26 4.29
CA GLU A 45 -43.30 -10.78 5.65
C GLU A 45 -42.71 -9.77 6.64
N VAL A 46 -43.60 -9.31 7.52
CA VAL A 46 -43.30 -8.46 8.67
C VAL A 46 -42.87 -9.35 9.81
N ILE A 47 -41.72 -9.04 10.42
CA ILE A 47 -41.21 -9.71 11.62
C ILE A 47 -42.07 -9.29 12.81
N SER A 48 -42.81 -10.23 13.40
CA SER A 48 -43.50 -10.08 14.68
C SER A 48 -42.64 -10.58 15.84
N ILE A 49 -42.71 -9.86 16.97
CA ILE A 49 -41.99 -10.16 18.22
C ILE A 49 -42.87 -11.11 19.04
N PRO A 50 -42.33 -12.24 19.58
CA PRO A 50 -43.15 -13.19 20.33
C PRO A 50 -43.37 -12.73 21.78
N ASN A 51 -44.63 -12.76 22.22
CA ASN A 51 -45.00 -12.77 23.64
C ASN A 51 -45.44 -14.18 24.03
N ASP A 52 -44.92 -14.64 25.16
CA ASP A 52 -45.05 -15.97 25.74
C ASP A 52 -46.31 -16.06 26.60
N SER A 53 -47.21 -17.03 26.34
CA SER A 53 -48.17 -17.54 27.34
C SER A 53 -48.72 -18.92 26.94
N ILE A 54 -48.78 -19.81 27.93
CA ILE A 54 -49.15 -21.23 27.91
C ILE A 54 -50.68 -21.41 27.74
N PRO A 55 -51.17 -22.51 27.12
CA PRO A 55 -52.59 -22.70 26.78
C PRO A 55 -53.38 -23.46 27.85
N THR A 56 -54.69 -23.21 27.92
CA THR A 56 -55.66 -24.13 28.56
C THR A 56 -56.92 -24.29 27.71
N SER A 57 -57.39 -25.53 27.70
CA SER A 57 -58.35 -26.18 26.80
C SER A 57 -59.80 -25.74 26.97
N ALA A 58 -60.55 -25.92 25.88
CA ALA A 58 -61.99 -25.76 25.75
C ALA A 58 -62.78 -26.74 26.63
N ASP A 59 -64.01 -26.37 27.02
CA ASP A 59 -65.15 -27.28 26.87
C ASP A 59 -66.55 -26.61 26.91
N SER A 60 -67.38 -27.02 25.94
CA SER A 60 -68.80 -27.42 26.02
C SER A 60 -69.98 -26.48 26.41
N ILE A 61 -70.84 -26.25 25.40
CA ILE A 61 -72.32 -26.49 25.32
C ILE A 61 -73.33 -25.44 25.92
N PRO A 62 -74.30 -24.91 25.13
CA PRO A 62 -75.49 -24.09 25.52
C PRO A 62 -76.71 -25.01 25.86
N PRO A 63 -77.97 -24.62 26.28
CA PRO A 63 -78.82 -23.54 25.71
C PRO A 63 -79.99 -22.99 26.61
N LEU A 64 -80.97 -22.33 25.95
CA LEU A 64 -82.31 -21.84 26.37
C LEU A 64 -82.36 -20.51 27.15
N GLY A 65 -83.14 -19.49 26.77
CA GLY A 65 -84.10 -19.35 25.68
C GLY A 65 -84.92 -18.06 25.88
N THR A 66 -85.18 -17.38 24.75
CA THR A 66 -86.38 -16.56 24.42
C THR A 66 -86.75 -15.32 25.26
N THR A 67 -86.70 -14.12 24.64
CA THR A 67 -87.89 -13.57 23.92
C THR A 67 -87.57 -12.27 23.15
N ALA A 68 -87.88 -12.34 21.85
CA ALA A 68 -88.37 -11.32 20.92
C ALA A 68 -87.98 -9.84 21.08
N LYS A 69 -87.23 -9.34 20.08
CA LYS A 69 -87.79 -8.38 19.11
C LYS A 69 -86.97 -8.35 17.83
N ASP A 70 -87.67 -8.63 16.73
CA ASP A 70 -87.27 -8.34 15.36
C ASP A 70 -87.29 -6.82 15.16
N THR A 71 -86.17 -6.26 14.71
CA THR A 71 -86.07 -5.06 13.87
C THR A 71 -84.60 -4.86 13.52
N LEU A 72 -84.28 -5.09 12.25
CA LEU A 72 -83.14 -4.57 11.47
C LEU A 72 -81.91 -4.11 12.29
N LYS A 73 -80.82 -4.89 12.20
CA LYS A 73 -79.48 -4.50 12.66
C LYS A 73 -79.13 -3.09 12.17
N SER A 74 -79.00 -2.17 13.11
CA SER A 74 -78.23 -0.94 12.97
C SER A 74 -76.79 -1.30 12.56
N ASP A 75 -76.49 -1.19 11.27
CA ASP A 75 -75.13 -1.15 10.77
C ASP A 75 -74.47 0.12 11.32
N THR A 76 -73.77 -0.06 12.45
CA THR A 76 -73.05 1.03 13.09
C THR A 76 -71.65 1.03 12.49
N VAL A 77 -71.56 1.51 11.25
CA VAL A 77 -70.30 2.06 10.74
C VAL A 77 -69.93 3.17 11.70
N LYS A 78 -68.93 2.92 12.57
CA LYS A 78 -68.21 4.00 13.24
C LYS A 78 -67.61 4.85 12.13
N THR A 79 -68.29 5.93 11.78
CA THR A 79 -67.75 6.97 10.93
C THR A 79 -66.42 7.40 11.55
N PRO A 80 -65.30 7.34 10.80
CA PRO A 80 -64.08 8.02 11.23
C PRO A 80 -64.46 9.47 11.55
N PRO A 81 -63.88 10.11 12.57
CA PRO A 81 -64.08 11.54 12.78
C PRO A 81 -63.84 12.24 11.44
N PRO A 82 -64.66 13.24 11.07
CA PRO A 82 -64.50 13.93 9.81
C PRO A 82 -63.04 14.38 9.71
N LYS A 83 -62.32 13.84 8.73
CA LYS A 83 -60.95 14.25 8.42
C LYS A 83 -61.09 15.71 7.98
N GLY A 84 -60.81 16.64 8.89
CA GLY A 84 -60.75 18.05 8.53
C GLY A 84 -59.73 18.22 7.40
N ASP A 85 -59.86 19.30 6.62
CA ASP A 85 -58.93 19.65 5.54
C ASP A 85 -57.46 19.85 6.03
N ILE A 86 -57.25 19.80 7.35
CA ILE A 86 -55.98 19.93 8.07
C ILE A 86 -55.64 18.58 8.72
N GLU A 87 -54.49 17.99 8.39
CA GLU A 87 -54.08 16.63 8.79
C GLU A 87 -53.62 16.52 10.25
N THR A 88 -53.16 17.63 10.87
CA THR A 88 -52.60 17.66 12.23
C THR A 88 -52.75 19.05 12.88
N THR A 89 -52.48 19.20 14.18
CA THR A 89 -52.64 20.48 14.88
C THR A 89 -51.63 21.52 14.38
N ILE A 90 -52.10 22.72 14.04
CA ILE A 90 -51.26 23.88 13.75
C ILE A 90 -50.94 24.57 15.08
N ASN A 91 -49.69 24.47 15.53
CA ASN A 91 -49.22 25.22 16.69
C ASN A 91 -48.63 26.54 16.20
N TYR A 92 -49.07 27.65 16.77
CA TYR A 92 -48.54 28.97 16.41
C TYR A 92 -48.27 29.82 17.66
N SER A 93 -47.23 30.64 17.59
CA SER A 93 -46.85 31.60 18.63
C SER A 93 -46.35 32.88 17.98
N ALA A 94 -46.53 34.01 18.64
CA ALA A 94 -45.99 35.29 18.23
C ALA A 94 -45.61 36.10 19.48
N LYS A 95 -44.57 36.93 19.39
CA LYS A 95 -44.04 37.72 20.49
C LYS A 95 -44.77 39.05 20.67
N ASP A 96 -45.16 39.71 19.57
CA ASP A 96 -45.81 41.04 19.62
C ASP A 96 -47.33 40.88 19.77
N SER A 97 -48.01 40.31 18.77
CA SER A 97 -49.46 40.13 18.83
C SER A 97 -50.00 39.04 17.91
N ILE A 98 -51.17 38.50 18.28
CA ILE A 98 -51.97 37.58 17.45
C ILE A 98 -53.35 38.21 17.26
N ARG A 99 -53.73 38.46 16.01
CA ARG A 99 -55.05 38.96 15.65
C ARG A 99 -55.80 37.88 14.89
N ALA A 100 -56.98 37.52 15.35
CA ALA A 100 -57.85 36.57 14.65
C ALA A 100 -59.19 37.22 14.34
N THR A 101 -59.69 37.02 13.12
CA THR A 101 -61.05 37.40 12.73
C THR A 101 -61.83 36.14 12.33
N LEU A 102 -62.89 35.84 13.08
CA LEU A 102 -63.73 34.67 12.83
C LEU A 102 -64.55 34.85 11.54
N ASP A 103 -65.05 36.06 11.28
CA ASP A 103 -65.89 36.37 10.10
C ASP A 103 -65.11 36.22 8.78
N ASN A 104 -63.84 36.63 8.77
CA ASN A 104 -62.97 36.53 7.59
C ASN A 104 -62.06 35.30 7.61
N GLN A 105 -62.17 34.43 8.62
CA GLN A 105 -61.37 33.21 8.77
C GLN A 105 -59.85 33.43 8.63
N MET A 106 -59.33 34.56 9.14
CA MET A 106 -57.93 34.93 9.03
C MET A 106 -57.26 35.13 10.40
N VAL A 107 -56.00 34.70 10.50
CA VAL A 107 -55.15 34.88 11.69
C VAL A 107 -53.84 35.53 11.27
N TRP A 108 -53.49 36.65 11.90
CA TRP A 108 -52.23 37.36 11.73
C TRP A 108 -51.38 37.20 12.98
N LEU A 109 -50.10 36.87 12.79
CA LEU A 109 -49.09 36.69 13.82
C LEU A 109 -47.99 37.72 13.58
N TYR A 110 -47.67 38.52 14.59
CA TYR A 110 -46.70 39.61 14.50
C TYR A 110 -45.55 39.44 15.50
N GLY A 111 -44.33 39.69 15.05
CA GLY A 111 -43.10 39.71 15.84
C GLY A 111 -42.63 38.32 16.24
N ASP A 112 -41.50 37.85 15.70
CA ASP A 112 -40.97 36.48 15.92
C ASP A 112 -42.09 35.42 15.87
N ALA A 113 -42.91 35.47 14.82
CA ALA A 113 -44.03 34.58 14.61
C ALA A 113 -43.52 33.20 14.17
N LYS A 114 -43.94 32.16 14.87
CA LYS A 114 -43.56 30.77 14.62
C LYS A 114 -44.80 29.92 14.42
N ILE A 115 -44.80 29.12 13.36
CA ILE A 115 -45.82 28.11 13.09
C ILE A 115 -45.16 26.75 12.95
N LYS A 116 -45.76 25.74 13.58
CA LYS A 116 -45.41 24.34 13.43
C LYS A 116 -46.63 23.52 13.02
N TYR A 117 -46.54 22.86 11.88
CA TYR A 117 -47.58 21.99 11.31
C TYR A 117 -46.94 20.68 10.81
N GLY A 118 -47.06 19.61 11.59
CA GLY A 118 -46.37 18.35 11.30
C GLY A 118 -44.84 18.52 11.31
N GLU A 119 -44.20 18.27 10.16
CA GLU A 119 -42.75 18.47 9.93
C GLU A 119 -42.39 19.87 9.41
N ILE A 120 -43.39 20.71 9.16
CA ILE A 120 -43.21 22.08 8.67
C ILE A 120 -43.07 23.02 9.85
N GLU A 121 -41.97 23.78 9.88
CA GLU A 121 -41.72 24.88 10.82
C GLU A 121 -41.51 26.15 9.99
N LEU A 122 -42.24 27.22 10.29
CA LEU A 122 -42.11 28.52 9.62
C LEU A 122 -41.91 29.61 10.68
N GLU A 123 -40.84 30.38 10.54
CA GLU A 123 -40.53 31.52 11.39
C GLU A 123 -40.47 32.79 10.53
N ALA A 124 -41.16 33.87 10.91
CA ALA A 124 -41.12 35.15 10.21
C ALA A 124 -41.54 36.31 11.13
N GLU A 125 -41.40 37.56 10.68
CA GLU A 125 -41.88 38.73 11.44
C GLU A 125 -43.39 38.95 11.29
N GLU A 126 -43.96 38.54 10.16
CA GLU A 126 -45.41 38.52 9.92
C GLU A 126 -45.81 37.19 9.27
N ILE A 127 -46.78 36.50 9.87
CA ILE A 127 -47.40 35.32 9.29
C ILE A 127 -48.92 35.48 9.25
N ILE A 128 -49.51 35.24 8.09
CA ILE A 128 -50.95 35.32 7.82
C ILE A 128 -51.45 33.93 7.48
N ILE A 129 -52.39 33.42 8.26
CA ILE A 129 -53.11 32.17 8.02
C ILE A 129 -54.50 32.54 7.51
N ASP A 130 -54.81 32.15 6.29
CA ASP A 130 -56.15 32.26 5.70
C ASP A 130 -56.75 30.85 5.65
N TYR A 131 -57.70 30.59 6.54
CA TYR A 131 -58.38 29.30 6.63
C TYR A 131 -59.42 29.11 5.51
N ALA A 132 -59.98 30.19 4.95
CA ALA A 132 -60.94 30.09 3.85
C ALA A 132 -60.25 29.57 2.57
N ASN A 133 -59.08 30.11 2.26
CA ASN A 133 -58.28 29.71 1.09
C ASN A 133 -57.25 28.60 1.39
N ASN A 134 -57.14 28.17 2.65
CA ASN A 134 -56.16 27.20 3.14
C ASN A 134 -54.70 27.62 2.84
N THR A 135 -54.41 28.92 2.90
CA THR A 135 -53.10 29.49 2.58
C THR A 135 -52.41 30.08 3.79
N LEU A 136 -51.10 29.86 3.86
CA LEU A 136 -50.16 30.43 4.81
C LEU A 136 -49.24 31.37 4.07
N THR A 137 -49.18 32.62 4.50
CA THR A 137 -48.33 33.64 3.90
C THR A 137 -47.37 34.18 4.95
N ALA A 138 -46.08 34.27 4.63
CA ALA A 138 -45.06 34.79 5.52
C ALA A 138 -44.26 35.90 4.86
N HIS A 139 -44.02 36.98 5.61
CA HIS A 139 -43.34 38.18 5.15
C HIS A 139 -42.34 38.69 6.20
N GLY A 140 -41.31 39.39 5.71
CA GLY A 140 -40.50 40.28 6.55
C GLY A 140 -41.14 41.65 6.73
N ARG A 141 -40.87 42.30 7.86
CA ARG A 141 -41.40 43.64 8.17
C ARG A 141 -40.41 44.72 7.72
N ARG A 142 -40.85 45.95 7.48
CA ARG A 142 -39.93 47.10 7.29
C ARG A 142 -39.76 47.87 8.61
N ASP A 143 -38.54 48.25 8.93
CA ASP A 143 -38.23 49.16 10.03
C ASP A 143 -38.60 50.62 9.70
N SER A 144 -38.43 51.51 10.69
CA SER A 144 -38.67 52.95 10.55
C SER A 144 -37.71 53.67 9.59
N LEU A 145 -36.63 53.02 9.15
CA LEU A 145 -35.67 53.52 8.16
C LEU A 145 -35.94 52.92 6.77
N GLY A 146 -36.97 52.08 6.62
CA GLY A 146 -37.36 51.42 5.37
C GLY A 146 -36.58 50.15 5.04
N HIS A 147 -35.63 49.73 5.88
CA HIS A 147 -34.93 48.46 5.73
C HIS A 147 -35.83 47.30 6.15
N ARG A 148 -35.80 46.18 5.42
CA ARG A 148 -36.53 44.98 5.83
C ARG A 148 -35.81 44.31 7.02
N VAL A 149 -36.58 43.92 8.02
CA VAL A 149 -36.16 43.20 9.22
C VAL A 149 -36.90 41.86 9.23
N GLY A 150 -36.13 40.79 9.45
CA GLY A 150 -36.58 39.40 9.54
C GLY A 150 -36.97 38.79 8.19
N TYR A 151 -36.21 37.79 7.74
CA TYR A 151 -36.54 36.98 6.57
C TYR A 151 -37.31 35.73 7.01
N PRO A 152 -38.40 35.34 6.32
CA PRO A 152 -39.06 34.08 6.60
C PRO A 152 -38.12 32.87 6.45
N ILE A 153 -37.97 32.10 7.53
CA ILE A 153 -37.27 30.82 7.57
C ILE A 153 -38.31 29.71 7.50
N PHE A 154 -38.34 28.99 6.39
CA PHE A 154 -39.20 27.83 6.19
C PHE A 154 -38.38 26.56 6.30
N LYS A 155 -38.79 25.65 7.18
CA LYS A 155 -38.16 24.36 7.41
C LYS A 155 -39.16 23.26 7.16
N ASN A 156 -38.74 22.25 6.41
CA ASN A 156 -39.56 21.10 6.06
C ASN A 156 -38.72 19.83 6.30
N GLY A 157 -38.89 19.21 7.48
CA GLY A 157 -38.03 18.12 7.92
C GLY A 157 -36.58 18.58 8.13
N ALA A 158 -35.66 18.08 7.31
CA ALA A 158 -34.22 18.42 7.36
C ALA A 158 -33.82 19.60 6.46
N GLU A 159 -34.71 20.07 5.59
CA GLU A 159 -34.42 21.12 4.62
C GLU A 159 -34.78 22.51 5.18
N LEU A 160 -33.87 23.47 5.05
CA LEU A 160 -34.04 24.85 5.49
C LEU A 160 -34.00 25.79 4.29
N TYR A 161 -34.98 26.69 4.23
CA TYR A 161 -35.17 27.67 3.17
C TYR A 161 -35.26 29.06 3.81
N GLU A 162 -34.29 29.91 3.50
CA GLU A 162 -34.39 31.34 3.80
C GLU A 162 -35.00 32.04 2.58
N THR A 163 -36.05 32.82 2.82
CA THR A 163 -36.90 33.34 1.73
C THR A 163 -37.33 34.76 2.05
N LYS A 164 -37.72 35.53 1.03
CA LYS A 164 -38.24 36.89 1.22
C LYS A 164 -39.72 36.92 1.55
N ASP A 165 -40.50 36.19 0.76
CA ASP A 165 -41.92 35.98 0.95
C ASP A 165 -42.26 34.54 0.53
N ILE A 166 -43.07 33.86 1.33
CA ILE A 166 -43.56 32.50 1.03
C ILE A 166 -45.08 32.44 1.15
N VAL A 167 -45.72 31.79 0.19
CA VAL A 167 -47.14 31.44 0.21
C VAL A 167 -47.25 29.93 0.07
N TYR A 168 -47.81 29.26 1.07
CA TYR A 168 -47.99 27.81 1.11
C TYR A 168 -49.46 27.45 1.26
N ASN A 169 -49.96 26.51 0.46
CA ASN A 169 -51.34 26.04 0.57
C ASN A 169 -51.37 24.65 1.22
N PHE A 170 -52.01 24.51 2.38
CA PHE A 170 -52.01 23.26 3.15
C PHE A 170 -52.79 22.12 2.46
N LYS A 171 -53.81 22.47 1.68
CA LYS A 171 -54.69 21.50 0.99
C LYS A 171 -54.03 20.91 -0.25
N THR A 172 -53.49 21.78 -1.12
CA THR A 172 -52.84 21.36 -2.37
C THR A 172 -51.36 21.05 -2.20
N ARG A 173 -50.76 21.38 -1.05
CA ARG A 173 -49.31 21.28 -0.77
C ARG A 173 -48.43 22.06 -1.76
N ARG A 174 -49.03 23.03 -2.47
CA ARG A 174 -48.34 23.91 -3.41
C ARG A 174 -47.73 25.09 -2.66
N ALA A 175 -46.53 25.50 -3.07
CA ALA A 175 -45.87 26.66 -2.50
C ALA A 175 -45.39 27.60 -3.61
N ARG A 176 -45.46 28.90 -3.35
CA ARG A 176 -44.75 29.93 -4.10
C ARG A 176 -43.78 30.62 -3.16
N ILE A 177 -42.51 30.61 -3.52
CA ILE A 177 -41.42 31.15 -2.72
C ILE A 177 -40.71 32.21 -3.55
N SER A 178 -40.46 33.37 -2.97
CA SER A 178 -39.73 34.47 -3.61
C SER A 178 -38.36 34.65 -2.96
N GLU A 179 -37.34 34.88 -3.79
CA GLU A 179 -35.94 35.03 -3.39
C GLU A 179 -35.52 33.97 -2.38
N VAL A 180 -35.52 32.70 -2.82
CA VAL A 180 -35.13 31.56 -1.98
C VAL A 180 -33.62 31.35 -2.06
N VAL A 181 -33.01 31.17 -0.89
CA VAL A 181 -31.65 30.67 -0.75
C VAL A 181 -31.73 29.36 0.03
N THR A 182 -31.09 28.32 -0.49
CA THR A 182 -31.04 27.01 0.15
C THR A 182 -29.66 26.38 -0.02
N THR A 183 -29.25 25.61 0.98
CA THR A 183 -28.01 24.83 0.97
C THR A 183 -28.33 23.39 0.60
N GLN A 184 -27.75 22.90 -0.49
CA GLN A 184 -27.84 21.49 -0.90
C GLN A 184 -26.45 20.87 -1.00
N GLY A 185 -26.14 19.95 -0.07
CA GLY A 185 -24.81 19.35 0.04
C GLY A 185 -23.75 20.41 0.35
N GLU A 186 -22.73 20.51 -0.51
CA GLU A 186 -21.67 21.52 -0.43
C GLU A 186 -21.99 22.82 -1.22
N GLY A 187 -23.17 22.92 -1.83
CA GLY A 187 -23.55 24.04 -2.72
C GLY A 187 -24.69 24.92 -2.20
N TYR A 188 -24.64 26.20 -2.55
CA TYR A 188 -25.67 27.21 -2.36
C TYR A 188 -26.47 27.37 -3.64
N VAL A 189 -27.80 27.24 -3.52
CA VAL A 189 -28.74 27.46 -4.61
C VAL A 189 -29.57 28.68 -4.25
N SER A 190 -29.63 29.64 -5.18
CA SER A 190 -30.50 30.81 -5.06
C SER A 190 -31.43 30.90 -6.27
N SER A 191 -32.68 31.27 -6.04
CA SER A 191 -33.67 31.44 -7.10
C SER A 191 -34.55 32.65 -6.81
N ARG A 192 -34.81 33.47 -7.84
CA ARG A 192 -35.71 34.63 -7.70
C ARG A 192 -37.14 34.23 -7.39
N ALA A 193 -37.60 33.13 -8.00
CA ALA A 193 -38.90 32.53 -7.71
C ALA A 193 -38.81 31.01 -7.79
N ALA A 194 -39.43 30.33 -6.83
CA ALA A 194 -39.57 28.88 -6.82
C ALA A 194 -41.02 28.48 -6.57
N PHE A 195 -41.47 27.45 -7.29
CA PHE A 195 -42.82 26.90 -7.21
C PHE A 195 -42.75 25.42 -6.89
N LYS A 196 -43.32 25.04 -5.76
CA LYS A 196 -43.44 23.65 -5.34
C LYS A 196 -44.79 23.11 -5.81
N ASN A 197 -44.77 21.94 -6.45
CA ASN A 197 -46.00 21.26 -6.88
C ASN A 197 -46.42 20.14 -5.90
N GLU A 198 -47.58 19.55 -6.17
CA GLU A 198 -48.20 18.50 -5.33
C GLU A 198 -47.35 17.23 -5.23
N LYS A 199 -46.47 17.00 -6.21
CA LYS A 199 -45.51 15.89 -6.27
C LYS A 199 -44.17 16.21 -5.59
N ASN A 200 -44.09 17.33 -4.87
CA ASN A 200 -42.88 17.81 -4.21
C ASN A 200 -41.76 18.26 -5.19
N GLU A 201 -42.05 18.39 -6.50
CA GLU A 201 -41.09 18.93 -7.48
C GLU A 201 -41.00 20.46 -7.34
N VAL A 202 -39.80 20.99 -7.50
CA VAL A 202 -39.52 22.44 -7.39
C VAL A 202 -39.16 22.99 -8.77
N LEU A 203 -39.96 23.92 -9.26
CA LEU A 203 -39.75 24.67 -10.50
C LEU A 203 -39.23 26.05 -10.14
N SER A 204 -38.07 26.43 -10.65
CA SER A 204 -37.41 27.66 -10.23
C SER A 204 -36.95 28.52 -11.40
N LEU A 205 -37.07 29.84 -11.25
CA LEU A 205 -36.77 30.86 -12.27
C LEU A 205 -35.61 31.74 -11.81
N HIS A 206 -34.73 32.09 -12.75
CA HIS A 206 -33.52 32.87 -12.51
C HIS A 206 -32.71 32.30 -11.35
N ASN A 207 -32.11 31.15 -11.61
CA ASN A 207 -31.36 30.35 -10.67
C ASN A 207 -29.88 30.71 -10.72
N SER A 208 -29.24 30.68 -9.57
CA SER A 208 -27.79 30.78 -9.41
C SER A 208 -27.33 29.67 -8.47
N TYR A 209 -26.34 28.90 -8.92
CA TYR A 209 -25.71 27.83 -8.15
C TYR A 209 -24.23 28.12 -7.94
N THR A 210 -23.74 28.01 -6.71
CA THR A 210 -22.33 28.21 -6.36
C THR A 210 -21.95 27.34 -5.17
N THR A 211 -20.69 26.92 -5.06
CA THR A 211 -20.14 26.31 -3.83
C THR A 211 -19.38 27.32 -2.98
N CYS A 212 -19.49 28.60 -3.34
CA CYS A 212 -18.86 29.70 -2.63
C CYS A 212 -19.84 30.34 -1.65
N ASN A 213 -19.44 30.43 -0.38
CA ASN A 213 -20.27 30.97 0.71
C ASN A 213 -20.19 32.50 0.85
N LEU A 214 -19.55 33.20 -0.09
CA LEU A 214 -19.51 34.67 -0.10
C LEU A 214 -20.79 35.23 -0.75
N GLU A 215 -21.23 36.39 -0.27
CA GLU A 215 -22.38 37.13 -0.83
C GLU A 215 -22.19 37.42 -2.33
N HIS A 216 -20.98 37.84 -2.71
CA HIS A 216 -20.52 37.89 -4.10
C HIS A 216 -19.63 36.67 -4.37
N PRO A 217 -20.19 35.56 -4.89
CA PRO A 217 -19.42 34.34 -5.08
C PRO A 217 -18.40 34.53 -6.21
N HIS A 218 -17.18 33.99 -6.02
CA HIS A 218 -16.13 34.02 -7.06
C HIS A 218 -16.58 33.40 -8.38
N PHE A 219 -17.54 32.47 -8.32
CA PHE A 219 -18.16 31.90 -9.49
C PHE A 219 -19.60 31.48 -9.21
N ARG A 220 -20.44 31.50 -10.23
CA ARG A 220 -21.80 30.94 -10.17
C ARG A 220 -22.25 30.43 -11.53
N ILE A 221 -23.10 29.42 -11.51
CA ILE A 221 -23.79 28.90 -12.70
C ILE A 221 -25.17 29.53 -12.71
N ILE A 222 -25.46 30.33 -13.73
CA ILE A 222 -26.75 31.00 -13.89
C ILE A 222 -27.62 30.22 -14.87
N SER A 223 -28.85 29.94 -14.47
CA SER A 223 -29.86 29.30 -15.31
C SER A 223 -31.17 30.07 -15.32
N SER A 224 -31.77 30.22 -16.49
CA SER A 224 -33.08 30.87 -16.62
C SER A 224 -34.21 30.11 -15.94
N LYS A 225 -34.19 28.76 -16.04
CA LYS A 225 -35.23 27.86 -15.53
C LYS A 225 -34.60 26.58 -15.04
N ALA A 226 -35.06 26.05 -13.92
CA ALA A 226 -34.67 24.72 -13.46
C ALA A 226 -35.88 23.98 -12.89
N LYS A 227 -35.83 22.66 -12.94
CA LYS A 227 -36.79 21.74 -12.34
C LYS A 227 -36.01 20.72 -11.51
N ALA A 228 -36.17 20.78 -10.19
CA ALA A 228 -35.65 19.78 -9.28
C ALA A 228 -36.74 18.73 -9.00
N ILE A 229 -36.43 17.47 -9.29
CA ILE A 229 -37.26 16.31 -8.96
C ILE A 229 -36.59 15.62 -7.77
N PRO A 230 -37.18 15.67 -6.56
CA PRO A 230 -36.60 15.04 -5.39
C PRO A 230 -36.27 13.57 -5.63
N HIS A 231 -35.09 13.14 -5.17
CA HIS A 231 -34.59 11.76 -5.30
C HIS A 231 -34.35 11.24 -6.74
N ASP A 232 -34.41 12.09 -7.78
CA ASP A 232 -34.14 11.71 -9.18
C ASP A 232 -33.04 12.60 -9.79
N LYS A 233 -33.41 13.80 -10.25
CA LYS A 233 -32.50 14.70 -10.99
C LYS A 233 -32.95 16.16 -10.95
N ILE A 234 -32.00 17.06 -11.21
CA ILE A 234 -32.25 18.48 -11.48
C ILE A 234 -32.04 18.70 -12.98
N VAL A 235 -33.06 19.21 -13.65
CA VAL A 235 -33.00 19.59 -15.06
C VAL A 235 -32.95 21.12 -15.15
N SER A 236 -31.87 21.65 -15.68
CA SER A 236 -31.71 23.06 -15.98
C SER A 236 -32.03 23.33 -17.45
N GLY A 237 -32.71 24.43 -17.73
CA GLY A 237 -32.75 25.05 -19.06
C GLY A 237 -31.41 25.70 -19.41
N PRO A 238 -31.38 26.61 -20.40
CA PRO A 238 -30.15 27.27 -20.82
C PRO A 238 -29.45 27.91 -19.64
N PHE A 239 -28.18 27.55 -19.46
CA PHE A 239 -27.35 28.02 -18.37
C PHE A 239 -25.96 28.42 -18.87
N TYR A 240 -25.35 29.38 -18.19
CA TYR A 240 -24.00 29.87 -18.47
C TYR A 240 -23.23 30.06 -17.17
N PHE A 241 -21.92 30.16 -17.32
CA PHE A 241 -21.02 30.35 -16.21
C PHE A 241 -20.66 31.82 -16.02
N GLU A 242 -20.67 32.29 -14.79
CA GLU A 242 -20.11 33.60 -14.41
C GLU A 242 -18.93 33.42 -13.48
N PHE A 243 -17.85 34.14 -13.75
CA PHE A 243 -16.67 34.22 -12.90
C PHE A 243 -16.47 35.67 -12.48
N ASN A 244 -16.46 35.96 -11.17
CA ASN A 244 -16.45 37.33 -10.64
C ASN A 244 -17.47 38.24 -11.35
N GLU A 245 -18.72 37.77 -11.49
CA GLU A 245 -19.82 38.49 -12.15
C GLU A 245 -19.61 38.80 -13.65
N ILE A 246 -18.57 38.21 -14.28
CA ILE A 246 -18.34 38.29 -15.71
C ILE A 246 -18.89 37.02 -16.37
N PRO A 247 -19.90 37.12 -17.25
CA PRO A 247 -20.42 35.98 -17.98
C PRO A 247 -19.39 35.46 -18.99
N LEU A 248 -19.04 34.18 -18.86
CA LEU A 248 -18.23 33.49 -19.85
C LEU A 248 -19.11 33.09 -21.06
N PRO A 249 -18.57 33.12 -22.29
CA PRO A 249 -19.31 32.74 -23.50
C PRO A 249 -19.64 31.24 -23.56
N LEU A 250 -19.16 30.44 -22.61
CA LEU A 250 -19.44 29.02 -22.47
C LEU A 250 -20.79 28.82 -21.76
N GLY A 251 -21.83 28.57 -22.55
CA GLY A 251 -23.17 28.20 -22.07
C GLY A 251 -23.67 26.93 -22.73
N PHE A 252 -24.54 26.20 -22.01
CA PHE A 252 -25.18 24.99 -22.51
C PHE A 252 -26.69 25.21 -22.61
N LEU A 253 -27.32 24.58 -23.61
CA LEU A 253 -28.76 24.73 -23.86
C LEU A 253 -29.63 24.09 -22.77
N PHE A 254 -29.12 23.06 -22.10
CA PHE A 254 -29.75 22.42 -20.95
C PHE A 254 -28.71 21.63 -20.16
N GLY A 255 -29.00 21.32 -18.90
CA GLY A 255 -28.18 20.47 -18.04
C GLY A 255 -29.05 19.47 -17.29
N MET A 256 -28.57 18.25 -17.13
CA MET A 256 -29.22 17.26 -16.26
C MET A 256 -28.22 16.81 -15.21
N PHE A 257 -28.50 17.14 -13.96
CA PHE A 257 -27.65 16.83 -12.82
C PHE A 257 -28.36 15.78 -11.97
N PRO A 258 -27.90 14.52 -11.93
CA PRO A 258 -28.50 13.50 -11.08
C PRO A 258 -28.31 13.87 -9.60
N SER A 259 -29.31 13.58 -8.77
CA SER A 259 -29.16 13.73 -7.31
C SER A 259 -28.11 12.74 -6.79
N PRO A 260 -27.25 13.09 -5.83
CA PRO A 260 -26.16 12.21 -5.40
C PRO A 260 -26.70 10.95 -4.70
N ARG A 261 -26.83 9.82 -5.41
CA ARG A 261 -26.93 8.46 -4.85
C ARG A 261 -26.40 7.39 -5.81
N LYS A 262 -25.58 6.50 -5.24
CA LYS A 262 -24.99 5.25 -5.78
C LYS A 262 -24.23 5.42 -7.11
N SER A 263 -23.12 4.71 -7.21
CA SER A 263 -22.31 4.58 -8.42
C SER A 263 -23.22 4.18 -9.59
N SER A 264 -23.00 4.73 -10.79
CA SER A 264 -23.81 4.40 -11.97
C SER A 264 -22.92 4.26 -13.20
N SER A 265 -23.31 3.37 -14.11
CA SER A 265 -22.58 3.14 -15.36
C SER A 265 -22.70 4.34 -16.30
N GLY A 266 -21.61 4.72 -16.96
CA GLY A 266 -21.58 5.94 -17.77
C GLY A 266 -20.38 6.02 -18.72
N ILE A 267 -20.46 6.94 -19.68
CA ILE A 267 -19.39 7.21 -20.64
C ILE A 267 -18.31 8.05 -19.96
N ILE A 268 -17.05 7.66 -20.13
CA ILE A 268 -15.87 8.44 -19.74
C ILE A 268 -15.42 9.22 -20.98
N PHE A 269 -15.51 10.55 -20.93
CA PHE A 269 -15.09 11.39 -22.05
C PHE A 269 -13.56 11.41 -22.20
N PRO A 270 -13.04 11.25 -23.43
CA PRO A 270 -11.61 11.34 -23.66
C PRO A 270 -11.11 12.78 -23.46
N SER A 271 -9.86 12.92 -23.07
CA SER A 271 -9.14 14.19 -23.13
C SER A 271 -8.31 14.27 -24.40
N TYR A 272 -8.28 15.45 -25.02
CA TYR A 272 -7.48 15.72 -26.20
C TYR A 272 -6.09 16.26 -25.82
N GLY A 273 -5.12 16.09 -26.69
CA GLY A 273 -3.76 16.61 -26.53
C GLY A 273 -2.91 16.36 -27.77
N GLU A 274 -1.63 16.68 -27.68
CA GLU A 274 -0.64 16.44 -28.73
C GLU A 274 0.65 15.95 -28.07
N GLU A 275 1.27 14.92 -28.66
CA GLU A 275 2.63 14.51 -28.29
C GLU A 275 3.54 14.61 -29.51
N ARG A 276 4.82 14.93 -29.30
CA ARG A 276 5.80 15.02 -30.39
C ARG A 276 5.90 13.72 -31.21
N ARG A 277 6.03 12.59 -30.51
CA ARG A 277 6.22 11.26 -31.12
C ARG A 277 4.96 10.67 -31.76
N ARG A 278 3.78 10.87 -31.15
CA ARG A 278 2.52 10.20 -31.55
C ARG A 278 1.45 11.15 -32.14
N GLY A 279 1.73 12.45 -32.17
CA GLY A 279 0.85 13.49 -32.72
C GLY A 279 -0.35 13.83 -31.83
N PHE A 280 -1.37 14.45 -32.43
CA PHE A 280 -2.68 14.67 -31.82
C PHE A 280 -3.25 13.36 -31.28
N ASN A 281 -3.86 13.41 -30.09
CA ASN A 281 -4.35 12.24 -29.39
C ASN A 281 -5.68 12.50 -28.70
N LEU A 282 -6.48 11.44 -28.59
CA LEU A 282 -7.64 11.33 -27.72
C LEU A 282 -7.36 10.21 -26.75
N ARG A 283 -7.39 10.50 -25.46
CA ARG A 283 -6.93 9.59 -24.42
C ARG A 283 -7.91 9.43 -23.29
N ASN A 284 -7.87 8.27 -22.65
CA ASN A 284 -8.73 7.89 -21.52
C ASN A 284 -10.23 7.98 -21.82
N GLY A 285 -10.63 7.81 -23.09
CA GLY A 285 -12.05 7.71 -23.45
C GLY A 285 -12.55 6.28 -23.25
N GLY A 286 -13.78 6.09 -22.78
CA GLY A 286 -14.30 4.75 -22.58
C GLY A 286 -15.64 4.67 -21.85
N TYR A 287 -15.84 3.58 -21.12
CA TYR A 287 -17.07 3.33 -20.39
C TYR A 287 -16.76 2.80 -18.98
N PHE A 288 -17.47 3.35 -18.00
CA PHE A 288 -17.46 2.90 -16.62
C PHE A 288 -18.66 1.98 -16.38
N PHE A 289 -18.37 0.77 -15.93
CA PHE A 289 -19.34 -0.25 -15.55
C PHE A 289 -19.45 -0.35 -14.03
N ASP A 290 -20.62 0.01 -13.50
CA ASP A 290 -21.00 -0.30 -12.12
C ASP A 290 -21.60 -1.71 -12.06
N ILE A 291 -20.73 -2.73 -12.15
CA ILE A 291 -21.13 -4.15 -12.30
C ILE A 291 -21.91 -4.63 -11.07
N SER A 292 -21.47 -4.27 -9.86
CA SER A 292 -22.14 -4.59 -8.60
C SER A 292 -21.73 -3.63 -7.50
N GLU A 293 -22.40 -3.69 -6.34
CA GLU A 293 -21.99 -2.91 -5.15
C GLU A 293 -20.56 -3.24 -4.66
N TYR A 294 -19.99 -4.37 -5.08
CA TYR A 294 -18.66 -4.84 -4.68
C TYR A 294 -17.59 -4.71 -5.76
N VAL A 295 -17.95 -4.56 -7.04
CA VAL A 295 -17.01 -4.61 -8.18
C VAL A 295 -17.37 -3.52 -9.17
N LYS A 296 -16.38 -2.70 -9.50
CA LYS A 296 -16.45 -1.61 -10.47
C LYS A 296 -15.37 -1.81 -11.53
N LEU A 297 -15.65 -1.42 -12.77
CA LEU A 297 -14.71 -1.55 -13.89
C LEU A 297 -14.76 -0.30 -14.78
N ALA A 298 -13.62 0.36 -14.99
CA ALA A 298 -13.43 1.35 -16.04
C ALA A 298 -12.65 0.71 -17.18
N LEU A 299 -13.22 0.69 -18.38
CA LEU A 299 -12.54 0.29 -19.61
C LEU A 299 -12.34 1.53 -20.46
N THR A 300 -11.09 1.96 -20.62
CA THR A 300 -10.73 3.16 -21.38
C THR A 300 -9.68 2.87 -22.44
N GLY A 301 -9.50 3.78 -23.39
CA GLY A 301 -8.49 3.65 -24.43
C GLY A 301 -7.97 4.99 -24.94
N ASP A 302 -6.84 4.90 -25.63
CA ASP A 302 -6.15 6.01 -26.28
C ASP A 302 -6.00 5.75 -27.77
N ILE A 303 -6.11 6.81 -28.57
CA ILE A 303 -5.87 6.81 -30.01
C ILE A 303 -4.98 8.00 -30.36
N TYR A 304 -4.03 7.79 -31.27
CA TYR A 304 -3.02 8.76 -31.68
C TYR A 304 -3.02 8.94 -33.21
N SER A 305 -2.86 10.18 -33.67
CA SER A 305 -2.91 10.56 -35.10
C SER A 305 -1.72 10.07 -35.92
N LYS A 306 -0.51 9.95 -35.34
CA LYS A 306 0.66 9.32 -35.99
C LYS A 306 0.69 7.79 -35.80
N GLY A 307 -0.44 7.19 -35.42
CA GLY A 307 -0.56 5.75 -35.17
C GLY A 307 -0.25 5.34 -33.72
N GLY A 308 -0.69 4.14 -33.37
CA GLY A 308 -0.65 3.61 -32.02
C GLY A 308 -1.96 3.77 -31.25
N HIS A 309 -2.16 2.90 -30.26
CA HIS A 309 -3.35 2.88 -29.42
C HIS A 309 -3.04 2.24 -28.07
N ALA A 310 -3.83 2.54 -27.06
CA ALA A 310 -3.77 1.88 -25.76
C ALA A 310 -5.15 1.49 -25.27
N VAL A 311 -5.21 0.46 -24.42
CA VAL A 311 -6.41 -0.01 -23.74
C VAL A 311 -6.06 -0.21 -22.27
N TYR A 312 -6.91 0.31 -21.40
CA TYR A 312 -6.78 0.19 -19.95
C TYR A 312 -8.04 -0.43 -19.36
N ALA A 313 -7.87 -1.47 -18.55
CA ALA A 313 -8.93 -2.08 -17.77
C ALA A 313 -8.60 -1.90 -16.28
N ASN A 314 -9.32 -1.00 -15.63
CA ASN A 314 -9.12 -0.66 -14.22
C ASN A 314 -10.33 -1.14 -13.43
N SER A 315 -10.15 -2.20 -12.65
CA SER A 315 -11.19 -2.73 -11.78
C SER A 315 -10.85 -2.50 -10.31
N SER A 316 -11.83 -2.03 -9.55
CA SER A 316 -11.74 -1.98 -8.09
C SER A 316 -12.82 -2.86 -7.50
N TYR A 317 -12.48 -3.57 -6.43
CA TYR A 317 -13.44 -4.39 -5.71
C TYR A 317 -13.24 -4.29 -4.20
N LEU A 318 -14.36 -4.31 -3.48
CA LEU A 318 -14.40 -4.19 -2.04
C LEU A 318 -15.57 -5.00 -1.50
N LYS A 319 -15.28 -5.98 -0.65
CA LYS A 319 -16.27 -6.66 0.19
C LYS A 319 -15.86 -6.47 1.64
N ARG A 320 -16.63 -5.64 2.36
CA ARG A 320 -16.35 -5.29 3.77
C ARG A 320 -16.17 -6.57 4.60
N TYR A 321 -15.15 -6.58 5.46
CA TYR A 321 -14.76 -7.72 6.30
C TYR A 321 -14.27 -8.99 5.58
N ALA A 322 -14.18 -8.97 4.25
CA ALA A 322 -13.63 -10.08 3.47
C ALA A 322 -12.32 -9.67 2.78
N TYR A 323 -12.39 -8.73 1.83
CA TYR A 323 -11.25 -8.33 1.02
C TYR A 323 -11.47 -6.98 0.33
N SER A 324 -10.37 -6.35 -0.05
CA SER A 324 -10.33 -5.16 -0.89
C SER A 324 -9.20 -5.28 -1.90
N GLY A 325 -9.36 -4.73 -3.10
CA GLY A 325 -8.29 -4.78 -4.08
C GLY A 325 -8.57 -4.04 -5.37
N THR A 326 -7.53 -3.92 -6.18
CA THR A 326 -7.55 -3.27 -7.49
C THR A 326 -6.80 -4.11 -8.50
N VAL A 327 -7.31 -4.21 -9.72
CA VAL A 327 -6.65 -4.85 -10.86
C VAL A 327 -6.58 -3.79 -11.96
N ASN A 328 -5.37 -3.42 -12.36
CA ASN A 328 -5.16 -2.54 -13.52
C ASN A 328 -4.35 -3.30 -14.56
N PHE A 329 -4.95 -3.45 -15.72
CA PHE A 329 -4.30 -3.99 -16.90
C PHE A 329 -4.18 -2.88 -17.94
N ALA A 330 -2.99 -2.72 -18.49
CA ALA A 330 -2.70 -1.76 -19.54
C ALA A 330 -2.05 -2.49 -20.71
N TYR A 331 -2.57 -2.25 -21.90
CA TYR A 331 -1.99 -2.68 -23.16
C TYR A 331 -1.76 -1.45 -24.03
N SER A 332 -0.64 -1.39 -24.72
CA SER A 332 -0.31 -0.28 -25.60
C SER A 332 0.47 -0.78 -26.80
N ARG A 333 0.14 -0.26 -27.96
CA ARG A 333 0.91 -0.39 -29.18
C ARG A 333 1.43 0.99 -29.57
N ASN A 334 2.74 1.15 -29.54
CA ASN A 334 3.41 2.44 -29.77
C ASN A 334 4.25 2.37 -31.05
N SER A 335 4.23 3.42 -31.88
CA SER A 335 5.15 3.54 -33.01
C SER A 335 6.58 3.75 -32.52
N ASP A 336 7.54 3.09 -33.18
CA ASP A 336 8.96 3.23 -32.86
C ASP A 336 9.54 4.50 -33.48
N THR A 337 9.92 5.46 -32.62
CA THR A 337 10.96 6.54 -32.77
C THR A 337 11.15 7.34 -34.07
N ASP A 338 10.46 7.08 -35.18
CA ASP A 338 10.51 7.93 -36.37
C ASP A 338 9.31 8.89 -36.35
N ASP A 339 9.55 10.18 -36.60
CA ASP A 339 8.54 11.24 -36.58
C ASP A 339 7.56 11.16 -37.77
N LYS A 340 7.75 10.17 -38.65
CA LYS A 340 6.97 9.93 -39.87
C LYS A 340 5.65 9.22 -39.58
N ILE A 341 4.61 9.70 -40.27
CA ILE A 341 3.24 9.17 -40.23
C ILE A 341 3.16 7.73 -40.79
N GLU A 342 4.07 7.35 -41.69
CA GLU A 342 4.10 6.07 -42.42
C GLU A 342 4.91 4.95 -41.73
N THR A 343 5.16 5.05 -40.42
CA THR A 343 6.05 4.09 -39.72
C THR A 343 5.37 2.72 -39.52
N ASN A 344 5.98 1.66 -40.04
CA ASN A 344 5.49 0.27 -39.90
C ASN A 344 6.04 -0.48 -38.68
N ASN A 345 6.98 0.12 -37.94
CA ASN A 345 7.56 -0.48 -36.74
C ASN A 345 6.77 -0.08 -35.50
N TYR A 346 6.26 -1.09 -34.78
CA TYR A 346 5.48 -0.91 -33.57
C TYR A 346 6.05 -1.77 -32.44
N THR A 347 6.11 -1.22 -31.24
CA THR A 347 6.33 -1.98 -30.02
C THR A 347 5.00 -2.23 -29.32
N GLU A 348 4.72 -3.51 -29.02
CA GLU A 348 3.59 -3.93 -28.20
C GLU A 348 4.03 -4.14 -26.76
N ASP A 349 3.29 -3.50 -25.86
CA ASP A 349 3.65 -3.37 -24.46
C ASP A 349 2.43 -3.69 -23.60
N PHE A 350 2.62 -4.42 -22.50
CA PHE A 350 1.58 -4.63 -21.51
C PHE A 350 2.11 -4.47 -20.09
N ARG A 351 1.20 -4.14 -19.18
CA ARG A 351 1.45 -4.12 -17.73
C ARG A 351 0.24 -4.64 -16.98
N LEU A 352 0.50 -5.49 -16.00
CA LEU A 352 -0.49 -5.97 -15.03
C LEU A 352 -0.06 -5.51 -13.64
N THR A 353 -0.95 -4.78 -12.99
CA THR A 353 -0.87 -4.50 -11.55
C THR A 353 -2.08 -5.06 -10.85
N TRP A 354 -1.88 -5.80 -9.77
CA TRP A 354 -2.98 -6.32 -8.97
C TRP A 354 -2.64 -6.21 -7.49
N SER A 355 -3.46 -5.49 -6.74
CA SER A 355 -3.42 -5.45 -5.29
C SER A 355 -4.63 -6.19 -4.73
N HIS A 356 -4.39 -7.03 -3.72
CA HIS A 356 -5.43 -7.69 -2.94
C HIS A 356 -5.02 -7.70 -1.48
N SER A 357 -5.84 -7.08 -0.64
CA SER A 357 -5.65 -7.01 0.80
C SER A 357 -6.78 -7.73 1.51
N PRO A 358 -6.48 -8.71 2.38
CA PRO A 358 -7.50 -9.38 3.18
C PRO A 358 -8.02 -8.43 4.26
N GLN A 359 -9.34 -8.34 4.39
CA GLN A 359 -10.01 -7.55 5.44
C GLN A 359 -10.50 -8.42 6.61
N SER A 360 -10.33 -9.75 6.50
CA SER A 360 -10.79 -10.72 7.50
C SER A 360 -9.84 -10.88 8.69
N LYS A 361 -10.42 -11.10 9.88
CA LYS A 361 -9.70 -11.49 11.11
C LYS A 361 -9.47 -13.00 11.24
N GLY A 362 -9.86 -13.78 10.24
CA GLY A 362 -9.78 -15.25 10.27
C GLY A 362 -8.36 -15.83 10.33
N ASN A 363 -8.31 -17.16 10.39
CA ASN A 363 -7.05 -17.93 10.43
C ASN A 363 -6.36 -18.02 9.06
N GLY A 364 -7.09 -17.78 7.97
CA GLY A 364 -6.56 -17.72 6.61
C GLY A 364 -6.48 -16.28 6.10
N ARG A 365 -5.35 -15.93 5.48
CA ARG A 365 -5.13 -14.62 4.84
C ARG A 365 -4.56 -14.83 3.46
N PHE A 366 -5.29 -14.38 2.45
CA PHE A 366 -4.82 -14.29 1.07
C PHE A 366 -4.46 -12.84 0.77
N SER A 367 -3.26 -12.59 0.25
CA SER A 367 -2.83 -11.26 -0.19
C SER A 367 -2.08 -11.36 -1.52
N ALA A 368 -2.20 -10.32 -2.34
CA ALA A 368 -1.51 -10.24 -3.62
C ALA A 368 -0.99 -8.82 -3.84
N SER A 369 0.23 -8.72 -4.33
CA SER A 369 0.84 -7.51 -4.85
C SER A 369 1.58 -7.91 -6.11
N VAL A 370 0.93 -7.76 -7.26
CA VAL A 370 1.47 -8.11 -8.57
C VAL A 370 1.85 -6.85 -9.31
N ASN A 371 3.05 -6.83 -9.86
CA ASN A 371 3.53 -5.79 -10.76
C ASN A 371 4.44 -6.47 -11.80
N ALA A 372 3.91 -6.70 -12.99
CA ALA A 372 4.61 -7.32 -14.11
C ALA A 372 4.36 -6.52 -15.39
N ALA A 373 5.38 -6.36 -16.22
CA ALA A 373 5.27 -5.60 -17.46
C ALA A 373 6.24 -6.12 -18.52
N THR A 374 6.01 -5.76 -19.79
CA THR A 374 7.03 -5.93 -20.84
C THR A 374 8.27 -5.09 -20.52
N SER A 375 9.44 -5.53 -21.01
CA SER A 375 10.70 -4.83 -20.74
C SER A 375 10.74 -3.38 -21.23
N THR A 376 9.90 -3.06 -22.20
CA THR A 376 9.80 -1.76 -22.87
C THR A 376 8.67 -0.88 -22.33
N PHE A 377 7.76 -1.41 -21.48
CA PHE A 377 6.55 -0.71 -21.03
C PHE A 377 6.85 0.64 -20.38
N ASN A 378 7.74 0.66 -19.39
CA ASN A 378 8.08 1.88 -18.63
C ASN A 378 8.80 2.94 -19.48
N ARG A 379 9.47 2.52 -20.57
CA ARG A 379 10.13 3.44 -21.50
C ARG A 379 9.16 4.01 -22.53
N ASN A 380 8.18 3.23 -22.95
CA ASN A 380 7.31 3.58 -24.06
C ASN A 380 5.99 4.24 -23.62
N ASN A 381 5.61 4.10 -22.35
CA ASN A 381 4.34 4.60 -21.82
C ASN A 381 4.54 5.57 -20.65
N PHE A 382 3.70 6.60 -20.61
CA PHE A 382 3.61 7.51 -19.48
C PHE A 382 2.72 6.90 -18.39
N LEU A 383 3.33 6.41 -17.30
CA LEU A 383 2.67 5.58 -16.28
C LEU A 383 1.65 6.32 -15.41
N SER A 384 1.59 7.64 -15.48
CA SER A 384 0.76 8.48 -14.61
C SER A 384 -0.38 9.19 -15.34
N TYR A 385 -0.65 8.86 -16.60
CA TYR A 385 -1.76 9.47 -17.32
C TYR A 385 -3.10 9.16 -16.64
N GLY A 386 -3.90 10.17 -16.32
CA GLY A 386 -5.27 10.00 -15.78
C GLY A 386 -5.38 9.62 -14.29
N SER A 387 -4.28 9.55 -13.53
CA SER A 387 -4.34 9.29 -12.09
C SER A 387 -4.62 10.57 -11.27
N PRO A 388 -5.51 10.55 -10.25
CA PRO A 388 -5.81 11.69 -9.38
C PRO A 388 -4.59 12.28 -8.62
N ASN A 389 -3.42 11.62 -8.66
CA ASN A 389 -2.17 12.08 -8.03
C ASN A 389 -0.97 12.00 -8.97
N ALA A 390 -1.19 12.08 -10.30
CA ALA A 390 -0.16 12.01 -11.34
C ALA A 390 1.01 12.99 -11.18
N GLN A 391 0.88 13.95 -10.27
CA GLN A 391 1.71 15.14 -10.18
C GLN A 391 3.03 14.94 -9.39
N TYR A 392 3.11 13.94 -8.50
CA TYR A 392 4.27 13.76 -7.61
C TYR A 392 5.15 12.53 -7.91
N THR A 393 4.57 11.43 -8.42
CA THR A 393 5.24 10.11 -8.48
C THR A 393 5.71 9.67 -9.87
N ALA A 394 5.35 10.42 -10.93
CA ALA A 394 5.49 9.99 -12.32
C ALA A 394 6.92 9.59 -12.71
N ALA A 395 7.92 10.42 -12.40
CA ALA A 395 9.30 10.19 -12.82
C ALA A 395 9.93 8.93 -12.18
N LEU A 396 9.71 8.69 -10.88
CA LEU A 396 10.30 7.55 -10.17
C LEU A 396 9.81 6.21 -10.72
N SER A 397 8.53 6.13 -11.11
CA SER A 397 7.93 4.89 -11.61
C SER A 397 8.47 4.48 -12.99
N ASN A 398 8.74 5.45 -13.87
CA ASN A 398 9.29 5.21 -15.21
C ASN A 398 10.78 4.81 -15.20
N ILE A 399 11.51 5.07 -14.11
CA ILE A 399 12.93 4.70 -13.93
C ILE A 399 13.08 3.29 -13.33
N SER A 400 12.00 2.70 -12.81
CA SER A 400 12.07 1.39 -12.17
C SER A 400 12.49 0.30 -13.18
N THR A 401 13.68 -0.27 -12.96
CA THR A 401 14.23 -1.37 -13.76
C THR A 401 13.91 -2.75 -13.19
N LYS A 402 13.43 -2.80 -11.94
CA LYS A 402 13.06 -4.03 -11.25
C LYS A 402 11.56 -4.04 -10.97
N LEU A 403 10.92 -5.14 -11.31
CA LEU A 403 9.50 -5.39 -11.08
C LEU A 403 9.39 -6.64 -10.21
N SER A 404 8.63 -6.53 -9.12
CA SER A 404 8.42 -7.65 -8.21
C SER A 404 6.94 -7.90 -8.00
N SER A 405 6.56 -9.18 -7.95
CA SER A 405 5.23 -9.60 -7.54
C SER A 405 5.32 -10.60 -6.40
N ASN A 406 4.33 -10.60 -5.52
CA ASN A 406 4.14 -11.59 -4.48
C ASN A 406 2.65 -11.91 -4.33
N VAL A 407 2.29 -13.18 -4.46
CA VAL A 407 0.96 -13.69 -4.11
C VAL A 407 1.15 -14.67 -2.96
N SER A 408 0.48 -14.44 -1.84
CA SER A 408 0.67 -15.24 -0.63
C SER A 408 -0.67 -15.67 -0.03
N TYR A 409 -0.70 -16.91 0.42
CA TYR A 409 -1.76 -17.45 1.27
C TYR A 409 -1.13 -17.96 2.55
N SER A 410 -1.53 -17.41 3.69
CA SER A 410 -1.09 -17.87 5.00
C SER A 410 -2.25 -18.44 5.80
N HIS A 411 -1.99 -19.50 6.54
CA HIS A 411 -2.96 -20.15 7.40
C HIS A 411 -2.33 -20.48 8.76
N ARG A 412 -2.99 -20.06 9.83
CA ARG A 412 -2.63 -20.44 11.20
C ARG A 412 -3.55 -21.56 11.68
N PHE A 413 -2.98 -22.71 12.02
CA PHE A 413 -3.75 -23.83 12.55
C PHE A 413 -4.08 -23.57 14.03
N ALA A 414 -5.28 -23.06 14.29
CA ALA A 414 -5.74 -22.75 15.65
C ALA A 414 -5.63 -23.98 16.57
N GLY A 415 -5.22 -23.74 17.82
CA GLY A 415 -4.97 -24.82 18.79
C GLY A 415 -3.61 -25.53 18.63
N THR A 416 -2.84 -25.24 17.58
CA THR A 416 -1.50 -25.82 17.37
C THR A 416 -0.42 -24.73 17.28
N PRO A 417 0.87 -25.06 17.51
CA PRO A 417 1.96 -24.12 17.32
C PRO A 417 2.32 -23.88 15.84
N PHE A 418 1.59 -24.46 14.89
CA PHE A 418 1.95 -24.45 13.47
C PHE A 418 1.28 -23.32 12.67
N THR A 419 2.06 -22.79 11.75
CA THR A 419 1.63 -21.85 10.72
C THR A 419 2.14 -22.34 9.37
N MET A 420 1.35 -22.15 8.33
CA MET A 420 1.72 -22.46 6.95
C MET A 420 1.56 -21.22 6.08
N ALA A 421 2.48 -20.98 5.15
CA ALA A 421 2.27 -20.02 4.09
C ALA A 421 2.74 -20.56 2.74
N LEU A 422 1.91 -20.37 1.72
CA LEU A 422 2.19 -20.65 0.33
C LEU A 422 2.42 -19.31 -0.38
N ASN A 423 3.58 -19.15 -0.99
CA ASN A 423 3.98 -17.92 -1.67
C ASN A 423 4.34 -18.19 -3.12
N ALA A 424 4.01 -17.23 -3.98
CA ALA A 424 4.40 -17.16 -5.36
C ALA A 424 5.07 -15.82 -5.56
N SER A 425 6.39 -15.81 -5.78
CA SER A 425 7.14 -14.58 -6.00
C SER A 425 7.67 -14.51 -7.42
N HIS A 426 7.69 -13.30 -7.96
CA HIS A 426 8.22 -12.94 -9.27
C HIS A 426 9.18 -11.79 -9.07
N ASN A 427 10.36 -11.89 -9.66
CA ASN A 427 11.32 -10.82 -9.74
C ASN A 427 11.79 -10.72 -11.19
N GLN A 428 11.66 -9.54 -11.77
CA GLN A 428 11.98 -9.27 -13.16
C GLN A 428 12.87 -8.04 -13.22
N ASP A 429 13.94 -8.16 -14.00
CA ASP A 429 14.80 -7.05 -14.36
C ASP A 429 14.56 -6.72 -15.83
N ILE A 430 13.97 -5.56 -16.11
CA ILE A 430 13.55 -5.18 -17.47
C ILE A 430 14.73 -4.79 -18.37
N VAL A 431 15.91 -4.51 -17.79
CA VAL A 431 17.13 -4.18 -18.55
C VAL A 431 17.80 -5.47 -19.05
N THR A 432 18.05 -6.41 -18.14
CA THR A 432 18.67 -7.71 -18.46
C THR A 432 17.67 -8.71 -19.05
N LYS A 433 16.36 -8.41 -18.98
CA LYS A 433 15.25 -9.28 -19.40
C LYS A 433 15.17 -10.60 -18.62
N ASN A 434 15.86 -10.68 -17.48
CA ASN A 434 15.83 -11.84 -16.61
C ASN A 434 14.54 -11.86 -15.81
N VAL A 435 13.88 -13.02 -15.81
CA VAL A 435 12.67 -13.31 -15.04
C VAL A 435 12.97 -14.49 -14.13
N ASP A 436 12.64 -14.31 -12.87
CA ASP A 436 12.87 -15.27 -11.80
C ASP A 436 11.58 -15.47 -11.00
N LEU A 437 11.08 -16.70 -11.00
CA LEU A 437 9.80 -17.09 -10.43
C LEU A 437 10.03 -18.14 -9.35
N ALA A 438 9.77 -17.81 -8.08
CA ALA A 438 9.68 -18.83 -7.03
C ALA A 438 8.20 -19.19 -6.80
N LEU A 439 7.74 -20.24 -7.48
CA LEU A 439 6.35 -20.68 -7.51
C LEU A 439 6.26 -22.23 -7.58
N PRO A 440 5.65 -22.89 -6.59
CA PRO A 440 5.32 -22.38 -5.26
C PRO A 440 6.52 -22.37 -4.31
N THR A 441 6.45 -21.52 -3.29
CA THR A 441 7.26 -21.57 -2.08
C THR A 441 6.34 -21.86 -0.89
N LEU A 442 6.36 -23.08 -0.39
CA LEU A 442 5.66 -23.50 0.81
C LEU A 442 6.56 -23.30 2.03
N THR A 443 6.04 -22.65 3.06
CA THR A 443 6.69 -22.51 4.37
C THR A 443 5.77 -23.09 5.44
N ALA A 444 6.32 -23.84 6.37
CA ALA A 444 5.63 -24.32 7.55
C ALA A 444 6.51 -24.07 8.77
N ASN A 445 6.02 -23.30 9.72
CA ASN A 445 6.76 -22.90 10.91
C ASN A 445 6.02 -23.32 12.17
N MET A 446 6.75 -23.92 13.10
CA MET A 446 6.32 -24.16 14.47
C MET A 446 6.86 -23.04 15.35
N THR A 447 5.97 -22.34 16.05
CA THR A 447 6.36 -21.40 17.10
C THR A 447 7.24 -22.08 18.15
N ASN A 448 8.08 -21.30 18.83
CA ASN A 448 8.96 -21.85 19.85
C ASN A 448 8.13 -22.47 20.98
N ILE A 449 8.33 -23.75 21.25
CA ILE A 449 7.67 -24.45 22.37
C ILE A 449 8.67 -24.68 23.49
N TYR A 450 8.19 -24.69 24.73
CA TYR A 450 8.97 -24.99 25.93
C TYR A 450 8.44 -26.28 26.58
N PRO A 451 8.83 -27.47 26.08
CA PRO A 451 8.21 -28.74 26.45
C PRO A 451 8.22 -29.06 27.95
N PHE A 452 9.19 -28.53 28.69
CA PHE A 452 9.35 -28.79 30.12
C PHE A 452 8.77 -27.67 31.01
N GLN A 453 8.29 -26.57 30.43
CA GLN A 453 7.70 -25.47 31.18
C GLN A 453 6.39 -25.93 31.84
N LYS A 454 6.35 -25.88 33.16
CA LYS A 454 5.16 -26.26 33.93
C LYS A 454 4.07 -25.20 33.81
N LYS A 455 2.80 -25.63 33.75
CA LYS A 455 1.64 -24.72 33.82
C LYS A 455 1.40 -24.12 35.21
N SER A 456 2.04 -24.66 36.25
CA SER A 456 1.87 -24.22 37.65
C SER A 456 2.55 -22.87 37.97
N GLY A 457 3.36 -22.32 37.04
CA GLY A 457 4.09 -21.08 37.26
C GLY A 457 5.39 -21.23 38.08
N GLU A 458 5.67 -22.41 38.61
CA GLU A 458 6.95 -22.73 39.25
C GLU A 458 8.05 -22.90 38.20
N ILE A 459 9.16 -22.17 38.37
CA ILE A 459 10.30 -22.22 37.44
C ILE A 459 11.11 -23.49 37.70
N GLY A 460 10.97 -24.49 36.82
CA GLY A 460 11.81 -25.67 36.77
C GLY A 460 13.16 -25.42 36.06
N VAL A 461 14.12 -26.33 36.30
CA VAL A 461 15.48 -26.24 35.74
C VAL A 461 15.48 -26.26 34.22
N LEU A 462 14.55 -27.00 33.59
CA LEU A 462 14.48 -27.17 32.14
C LEU A 462 13.44 -26.26 31.47
N ASP A 463 12.82 -25.34 32.20
CA ASP A 463 11.69 -24.54 31.68
C ASP A 463 12.10 -23.63 30.52
N ASN A 464 13.37 -23.23 30.45
CA ASN A 464 13.94 -22.42 29.36
C ASN A 464 14.48 -23.27 28.20
N PHE A 465 14.24 -24.58 28.19
CA PHE A 465 14.56 -25.43 27.05
C PHE A 465 13.51 -25.21 25.97
N SER A 466 13.97 -24.84 24.78
CA SER A 466 13.10 -24.49 23.69
C SER A 466 13.48 -25.17 22.40
N ILE A 467 12.45 -25.53 21.64
CA ILE A 467 12.56 -26.17 20.34
C ILE A 467 11.61 -25.46 19.38
N SER A 468 12.10 -25.16 18.19
CA SER A 468 11.26 -24.74 17.08
C SER A 468 11.56 -25.57 15.84
N TYR A 469 10.71 -25.44 14.84
CA TYR A 469 10.84 -26.16 13.58
C TYR A 469 10.41 -25.25 12.44
N SER A 470 11.20 -25.24 11.37
CA SER A 470 10.84 -24.55 10.14
C SER A 470 11.09 -25.46 8.95
N LEU A 471 10.16 -25.46 8.00
CA LEU A 471 10.25 -26.12 6.71
C LEU A 471 10.00 -25.10 5.62
N THR A 472 10.85 -25.09 4.60
CA THR A 472 10.67 -24.32 3.37
C THR A 472 10.84 -25.26 2.17
N ALA A 473 9.81 -25.42 1.36
CA ALA A 473 9.88 -26.13 0.09
C ALA A 473 9.69 -25.12 -1.04
N GLN A 474 10.62 -25.08 -1.98
CA GLN A 474 10.65 -24.05 -3.03
C GLN A 474 10.85 -24.70 -4.38
N ASN A 475 10.10 -24.21 -5.37
CA ASN A 475 10.39 -24.38 -6.78
C ASN A 475 10.74 -23.01 -7.39
N ARG A 476 11.87 -22.92 -8.07
CA ARG A 476 12.40 -21.69 -8.66
C ARG A 476 12.67 -21.90 -10.15
N VAL A 477 11.99 -21.09 -10.97
CA VAL A 477 12.00 -21.14 -12.43
C VAL A 477 12.58 -19.82 -12.95
N THR A 478 13.52 -19.90 -13.89
CA THR A 478 14.12 -18.70 -14.50
C THR A 478 14.38 -18.91 -15.98
N ASN A 479 14.34 -17.84 -16.77
CA ASN A 479 14.75 -17.85 -18.18
C ASN A 479 16.25 -17.57 -18.39
N ASN A 480 17.01 -17.35 -17.32
CA ASN A 480 18.46 -17.28 -17.39
C ASN A 480 19.05 -18.69 -17.53
N LEU A 481 19.63 -18.98 -18.70
CA LEU A 481 20.27 -20.26 -19.03
C LEU A 481 21.75 -20.32 -18.62
N GLY A 482 22.27 -19.25 -18.01
CA GLY A 482 23.67 -19.08 -17.69
C GLY A 482 24.57 -18.93 -18.94
N ARG A 483 25.87 -19.06 -18.74
CA ARG A 483 26.87 -19.00 -19.81
C ARG A 483 26.87 -20.31 -20.60
N ARG A 484 26.49 -20.26 -21.88
CA ARG A 484 26.43 -21.45 -22.76
C ARG A 484 27.78 -21.89 -23.29
N THR A 485 28.80 -21.03 -23.24
CA THR A 485 30.17 -21.34 -23.64
C THR A 485 31.16 -20.85 -22.58
N ILE A 486 32.31 -21.50 -22.50
CA ILE A 486 33.37 -21.19 -21.52
C ILE A 486 33.87 -19.74 -21.65
N ASN A 487 33.76 -19.16 -22.86
CA ASN A 487 34.21 -17.80 -23.17
C ASN A 487 33.07 -16.75 -23.15
N ALA A 488 31.84 -17.12 -22.79
CA ALA A 488 30.73 -16.16 -22.76
C ALA A 488 30.96 -15.09 -21.67
N THR A 489 30.91 -13.83 -22.06
CA THR A 489 31.05 -12.68 -21.14
C THR A 489 29.74 -12.39 -20.40
N GLN A 490 28.60 -12.80 -20.95
CA GLN A 490 27.27 -12.59 -20.39
C GLN A 490 26.44 -13.88 -20.40
N ASP A 491 25.46 -13.94 -19.50
CA ASP A 491 24.51 -15.04 -19.43
C ASP A 491 23.55 -15.03 -20.62
N SER A 492 23.15 -16.21 -21.09
CA SER A 492 22.15 -16.35 -22.14
C SER A 492 20.74 -16.30 -21.56
N ILE A 493 19.99 -15.25 -21.89
CA ILE A 493 18.61 -15.08 -21.44
C ILE A 493 17.64 -15.54 -22.54
N ALA A 494 16.85 -16.56 -22.27
CA ALA A 494 15.85 -17.04 -23.21
C ALA A 494 14.61 -16.11 -23.21
N PRO A 495 13.98 -15.86 -24.36
CA PRO A 495 12.71 -15.13 -24.39
C PRO A 495 11.65 -15.82 -23.53
N PHE A 496 11.04 -15.06 -22.62
CA PHE A 496 9.98 -15.54 -21.74
C PHE A 496 8.65 -15.64 -22.51
N THR A 497 8.53 -16.65 -23.38
CA THR A 497 7.37 -16.88 -24.25
C THR A 497 6.65 -18.17 -23.88
N ALA A 498 5.39 -18.30 -24.31
CA ALA A 498 4.59 -19.52 -24.08
C ALA A 498 5.30 -20.78 -24.61
N ALA A 499 6.01 -20.68 -25.75
CA ALA A 499 6.76 -21.80 -26.33
C ALA A 499 7.91 -22.29 -25.43
N ASN A 500 8.57 -21.38 -24.70
CA ASN A 500 9.70 -21.73 -23.82
C ASN A 500 9.27 -22.02 -22.37
N PHE A 501 8.06 -21.62 -21.98
CA PHE A 501 7.57 -21.69 -20.60
C PHE A 501 7.66 -23.10 -20.00
N SER A 502 7.24 -24.12 -20.76
CA SER A 502 7.32 -25.53 -20.33
C SER A 502 8.76 -25.94 -20.00
N ARG A 503 9.74 -25.52 -20.83
CA ARG A 503 11.16 -25.82 -20.61
C ARG A 503 11.71 -25.15 -19.35
N PHE A 504 11.24 -23.95 -19.00
CA PHE A 504 11.66 -23.29 -17.76
C PHE A 504 11.14 -24.04 -16.52
N PHE A 505 9.92 -24.58 -16.58
CA PHE A 505 9.37 -25.39 -15.50
C PHE A 505 10.08 -26.74 -15.34
N THR A 506 10.41 -27.42 -16.44
CA THR A 506 11.16 -28.69 -16.38
C THR A 506 12.58 -28.48 -15.86
N ASN A 507 13.21 -27.35 -16.21
CA ASN A 507 14.55 -26.98 -15.75
C ASN A 507 14.53 -26.21 -14.41
N GLY A 508 13.35 -26.11 -13.78
CA GLY A 508 13.16 -25.42 -12.51
C GLY A 508 13.92 -26.11 -11.38
N ARG A 509 14.57 -25.31 -10.54
CA ARG A 509 15.32 -25.78 -9.37
C ARG A 509 14.36 -25.96 -8.20
N LYS A 510 14.27 -27.18 -7.67
CA LYS A 510 13.37 -27.53 -6.57
C LYS A 510 14.13 -28.13 -5.38
N GLY A 511 13.64 -27.89 -4.17
CA GLY A 511 14.23 -28.43 -2.95
C GLY A 511 13.38 -28.22 -1.71
N ILE A 512 13.67 -28.98 -0.66
CA ILE A 512 13.11 -28.80 0.69
C ILE A 512 14.25 -28.47 1.66
N ARG A 513 14.07 -27.46 2.51
CA ARG A 513 14.98 -27.09 3.58
C ARG A 513 14.22 -27.18 4.89
N GLN A 514 14.76 -27.92 5.85
CA GLN A 514 14.21 -28.00 7.20
C GLN A 514 15.25 -27.52 8.20
N SER A 515 14.82 -26.82 9.25
CA SER A 515 15.69 -26.40 10.34
C SER A 515 15.02 -26.64 11.68
N VAL A 516 15.77 -27.25 12.60
CA VAL A 516 15.37 -27.55 13.98
C VAL A 516 16.41 -26.90 14.90
N PRO A 517 16.21 -25.65 15.33
CA PRO A 517 17.02 -25.06 16.38
C PRO A 517 16.51 -25.53 17.75
N ILE A 518 17.43 -26.06 18.56
CA ILE A 518 17.22 -26.46 19.95
C ILE A 518 18.09 -25.54 20.79
N SER A 519 17.51 -24.91 21.80
CA SER A 519 18.27 -24.01 22.67
C SER A 519 17.85 -24.16 24.13
N TYR A 520 18.79 -23.87 25.03
CA TYR A 520 18.54 -23.85 26.45
C TYR A 520 19.24 -22.61 27.03
N SER A 521 18.59 -21.91 27.95
CA SER A 521 19.15 -20.69 28.55
C SER A 521 19.04 -20.71 30.06
N PHE A 522 20.15 -20.49 30.75
CA PHE A 522 20.18 -20.46 32.22
C PHE A 522 21.13 -19.39 32.75
N LYS A 523 20.93 -19.00 34.01
CA LYS A 523 21.82 -18.07 34.70
C LYS A 523 22.98 -18.83 35.35
N ALA A 524 24.18 -18.65 34.82
CA ALA A 524 25.42 -19.10 35.44
C ALA A 524 25.93 -18.02 36.41
N PHE A 525 26.31 -18.41 37.62
CA PHE A 525 26.85 -17.52 38.66
C PHE A 525 26.01 -16.25 38.90
N LYS A 526 24.68 -16.33 38.72
CA LYS A 526 23.68 -15.22 38.81
C LYS A 526 23.80 -14.11 37.77
N TYR A 527 25.02 -13.70 37.40
CA TYR A 527 25.28 -12.52 36.56
C TYR A 527 25.46 -12.83 35.07
N PHE A 528 25.74 -14.08 34.73
CA PHE A 528 25.97 -14.49 33.35
C PHE A 528 24.79 -15.31 32.84
N THR A 529 24.31 -15.01 31.64
CA THR A 529 23.36 -15.87 30.93
C THR A 529 24.16 -16.77 30.00
N MET A 530 24.08 -18.08 30.24
CA MET A 530 24.66 -19.09 29.36
C MET A 530 23.56 -19.67 28.47
N SER A 531 23.79 -19.71 27.16
CA SER A 531 22.79 -20.15 26.18
C SER A 531 23.38 -21.15 25.18
N PRO A 532 23.52 -22.44 25.54
CA PRO A 532 23.83 -23.51 24.60
C PRO A 532 22.72 -23.70 23.56
N SER A 533 23.10 -24.01 22.33
CA SER A 533 22.18 -24.34 21.25
C SER A 533 22.77 -25.35 20.27
N ILE A 534 21.88 -26.12 19.65
CA ILE A 534 22.17 -27.04 18.56
C ILE A 534 21.27 -26.64 17.40
N SER A 535 21.84 -26.44 16.23
CA SER A 535 21.09 -26.17 15.00
C SER A 535 21.29 -27.30 14.02
N ILE A 536 20.21 -28.01 13.68
CA ILE A 536 20.20 -29.05 12.65
C ILE A 536 19.47 -28.50 11.43
N GLU A 537 20.11 -28.60 10.26
CA GLU A 537 19.55 -28.20 8.98
C GLU A 537 19.60 -29.38 8.01
N SER A 538 18.45 -29.73 7.41
CA SER A 538 18.39 -30.67 6.31
C SER A 538 18.04 -29.96 5.00
N LYS A 539 18.65 -30.39 3.89
CA LYS A 539 18.32 -29.93 2.53
C LYS A 539 18.09 -31.14 1.65
N SER A 540 16.88 -31.32 1.15
CA SER A 540 16.49 -32.45 0.30
C SER A 540 16.27 -32.02 -1.15
N TYR A 541 16.77 -32.85 -2.07
CA TYR A 541 16.72 -32.64 -3.51
C TYR A 541 16.29 -33.93 -4.24
N TRP A 542 15.87 -33.80 -5.49
CA TRP A 542 15.47 -34.92 -6.37
C TRP A 542 16.51 -35.26 -7.44
N GLU A 543 17.62 -34.54 -7.42
CA GLU A 543 18.71 -34.69 -8.37
C GLU A 543 20.04 -34.51 -7.64
N LYS A 544 21.08 -35.18 -8.13
CA LYS A 544 22.47 -34.96 -7.71
C LYS A 544 23.38 -34.99 -8.93
N LEU A 545 24.34 -34.07 -8.98
CA LEU A 545 25.32 -33.99 -10.05
C LEU A 545 26.40 -35.06 -9.88
N ASN A 546 26.77 -35.67 -11.00
CA ASN A 546 27.96 -36.49 -11.11
C ASN A 546 28.99 -35.78 -11.95
N TYR A 547 30.21 -35.72 -11.44
CA TYR A 547 31.33 -35.11 -12.12
C TYR A 547 32.22 -36.19 -12.74
N ALA A 548 32.83 -35.86 -13.86
CA ALA A 548 33.91 -36.62 -14.47
C ALA A 548 34.98 -35.68 -15.03
N PHE A 549 36.06 -36.26 -15.54
CA PHE A 549 37.16 -35.53 -16.15
C PHE A 549 37.19 -35.79 -17.65
N ASN A 550 37.43 -34.74 -18.44
CA ASN A 550 37.64 -34.89 -19.87
C ASN A 550 39.09 -35.33 -20.15
N SER A 551 39.42 -35.58 -21.42
CA SER A 551 40.77 -35.99 -21.86
C SER A 551 41.87 -34.95 -21.56
N ARG A 552 41.50 -33.70 -21.23
CA ARG A 552 42.41 -32.62 -20.83
C ARG A 552 42.54 -32.48 -19.31
N GLY A 553 41.95 -33.39 -18.52
CA GLY A 553 41.95 -33.33 -17.06
C GLY A 553 41.07 -32.22 -16.47
N GLN A 554 40.15 -31.66 -17.25
CA GLN A 554 39.19 -30.66 -16.78
C GLN A 554 37.95 -31.37 -16.25
N MET A 555 37.55 -31.00 -15.04
CA MET A 555 36.35 -31.51 -14.41
C MET A 555 35.10 -30.89 -15.04
N TYR A 556 34.12 -31.71 -15.41
CA TYR A 556 32.84 -31.26 -15.94
C TYR A 556 31.69 -32.09 -15.33
N VAL A 557 30.47 -31.57 -15.40
CA VAL A 557 29.26 -32.31 -15.01
C VAL A 557 29.03 -33.38 -16.08
N LYS A 558 29.23 -34.65 -15.73
CA LYS A 558 29.03 -35.81 -16.63
C LYS A 558 27.55 -36.07 -16.86
N ASP A 559 26.80 -36.15 -15.78
CA ASP A 559 25.38 -36.51 -15.80
C ASP A 559 24.71 -36.09 -14.48
N THR A 560 23.38 -36.03 -14.48
CA THR A 560 22.56 -35.75 -13.31
C THR A 560 21.77 -37.01 -12.94
N THR A 561 22.01 -37.56 -11.75
CA THR A 561 21.21 -38.69 -11.25
C THR A 561 19.93 -38.19 -10.62
N ASN A 562 18.79 -38.63 -11.16
CA ASN A 562 17.48 -38.42 -10.55
C ASN A 562 17.27 -39.38 -9.37
N GLY A 563 17.03 -38.83 -8.20
CA GLY A 563 16.80 -39.59 -6.97
C GLY A 563 16.68 -38.67 -5.75
N PHE A 564 15.82 -39.04 -4.80
CA PHE A 564 15.67 -38.30 -3.55
C PHE A 564 16.94 -38.44 -2.70
N ASN A 565 17.54 -37.31 -2.33
CA ASN A 565 18.77 -37.26 -1.57
C ASN A 565 18.71 -36.09 -0.57
N THR A 566 19.36 -36.23 0.59
CA THR A 566 19.27 -35.23 1.67
C THR A 566 20.64 -34.95 2.27
N ILE A 567 20.98 -33.66 2.33
CA ILE A 567 22.11 -33.11 3.07
C ILE A 567 21.66 -32.82 4.49
N VAL A 568 22.42 -33.23 5.51
CA VAL A 568 22.18 -32.86 6.91
C VAL A 568 23.43 -32.18 7.46
N ASN A 569 23.30 -30.88 7.73
CA ASN A 569 24.29 -30.09 8.43
C ASN A 569 23.86 -29.91 9.88
N TYR A 570 24.81 -29.88 10.79
CA TYR A 570 24.56 -29.57 12.19
C TYR A 570 25.68 -28.72 12.76
N SER A 571 25.34 -27.86 13.71
CA SER A 571 26.29 -27.02 14.44
C SER A 571 25.89 -26.93 15.90
N VAL A 572 26.89 -26.78 16.77
CA VAL A 572 26.72 -26.60 18.21
C VAL A 572 27.32 -25.26 18.58
N SER A 573 26.60 -24.49 19.39
CA SER A 573 27.14 -23.23 19.92
C SER A 573 26.75 -23.02 21.36
N THR A 574 27.50 -22.19 22.05
CA THR A 574 27.15 -21.69 23.37
C THR A 574 27.58 -20.24 23.50
N SER A 575 26.77 -19.42 24.17
CA SER A 575 27.08 -18.02 24.40
C SER A 575 26.99 -17.69 25.88
N LEU A 576 27.84 -16.77 26.31
CA LEU A 576 27.91 -16.23 27.65
C LEU A 576 27.74 -14.71 27.54
N THR A 577 26.66 -14.19 28.10
CA THR A 577 26.34 -12.75 28.06
C THR A 577 26.21 -12.18 29.46
N THR A 578 26.62 -10.93 29.66
CA THR A 578 26.34 -10.18 30.88
C THR A 578 26.07 -8.71 30.55
N ARG A 579 25.57 -7.96 31.53
CA ARG A 579 25.30 -6.52 31.39
C ARG A 579 25.88 -5.79 32.60
N MET A 580 26.79 -4.87 32.33
CA MET A 580 27.48 -4.07 33.33
C MET A 580 26.98 -2.62 33.24
N TYR A 581 26.86 -1.96 34.39
CA TYR A 581 26.42 -0.57 34.48
C TYR A 581 27.47 0.25 35.23
N GLY A 582 27.98 1.30 34.59
CA GLY A 582 28.79 2.33 35.24
C GLY A 582 28.02 3.65 35.24
N THR A 583 27.95 4.34 36.39
CA THR A 583 27.35 5.69 36.47
C THR A 583 28.32 6.63 37.15
N TYR A 584 28.69 7.71 36.46
CA TYR A 584 29.49 8.79 37.01
C TYR A 584 28.60 9.99 37.31
N PHE A 585 28.62 10.48 38.55
CA PHE A 585 27.81 11.61 39.00
C PHE A 585 28.65 12.88 39.08
N PHE A 586 28.16 13.96 38.46
CA PHE A 586 28.82 15.27 38.49
C PHE A 586 28.29 16.08 39.68
N LYS A 587 29.21 16.65 40.46
CA LYS A 587 28.86 17.47 41.64
C LYS A 587 28.40 18.88 41.28
N LYS A 588 28.85 19.43 40.13
CA LYS A 588 28.55 20.78 39.65
C LYS A 588 28.20 20.74 38.16
N GLY A 589 27.34 21.65 37.71
CA GLY A 589 26.92 21.78 36.31
C GLY A 589 25.49 21.32 36.02
N LYS A 590 25.03 21.57 34.79
CA LYS A 590 23.70 21.16 34.28
C LYS A 590 23.64 19.64 34.05
N VAL A 591 24.77 19.01 33.72
CA VAL A 591 24.88 17.55 33.64
C VAL A 591 24.99 16.99 35.06
N LYS A 592 24.08 16.10 35.45
CA LYS A 592 24.03 15.47 36.77
C LYS A 592 24.72 14.11 36.80
N ALA A 593 24.58 13.33 35.74
CA ALA A 593 25.23 12.02 35.64
C ALA A 593 25.45 11.61 34.19
N ILE A 594 26.48 10.80 33.95
CA ILE A 594 26.63 10.02 32.72
C ILE A 594 26.61 8.55 33.13
N ARG A 595 25.77 7.76 32.47
CA ARG A 595 25.70 6.32 32.64
C ARG A 595 26.15 5.63 31.37
N HIS A 596 27.04 4.67 31.54
CA HIS A 596 27.54 3.78 30.51
C HIS A 596 27.05 2.37 30.80
N VAL A 597 26.33 1.78 29.85
CA VAL A 597 25.90 0.38 29.89
C VAL A 597 26.78 -0.40 28.93
N VAL A 598 27.44 -1.44 29.44
CA VAL A 598 28.32 -2.31 28.66
C VAL A 598 27.68 -3.70 28.60
N ASN A 599 27.51 -4.21 27.38
CA ASN A 599 26.92 -5.52 27.09
C ASN A 599 27.98 -6.42 26.44
N PRO A 600 28.90 -7.01 27.21
CA PRO A 600 29.85 -7.98 26.67
C PRO A 600 29.17 -9.32 26.40
N SER A 601 29.57 -9.96 25.31
CA SER A 601 29.12 -11.29 24.90
C SER A 601 30.30 -12.06 24.32
N VAL A 602 30.49 -13.29 24.79
CA VAL A 602 31.44 -14.26 24.25
C VAL A 602 30.65 -15.46 23.77
N SER A 603 30.89 -15.91 22.55
CA SER A 603 30.27 -17.11 22.00
C SER A 603 31.31 -18.11 21.52
N PHE A 604 31.02 -19.39 21.62
CA PHE A 604 31.77 -20.45 20.98
C PHE A 604 30.83 -21.19 20.03
N GLY A 605 31.25 -21.38 18.79
CA GLY A 605 30.50 -22.12 17.79
C GLY A 605 31.38 -23.14 17.08
N TYR A 606 30.88 -24.35 16.90
CA TYR A 606 31.53 -25.43 16.19
C TYR A 606 30.63 -26.02 15.10
N THR A 607 31.20 -26.14 13.90
CA THR A 607 30.61 -26.81 12.75
C THR A 607 31.63 -27.83 12.25
N PRO A 608 31.29 -29.13 12.19
CA PRO A 608 32.19 -30.15 11.69
C PRO A 608 32.36 -30.05 10.16
N ASP A 609 33.34 -30.77 9.65
CA ASP A 609 33.57 -30.88 8.21
C ASP A 609 32.69 -31.98 7.60
N PHE A 610 31.88 -31.62 6.60
CA PHE A 610 30.99 -32.55 5.89
C PHE A 610 31.58 -33.07 4.57
N THR A 611 32.80 -32.67 4.20
CA THR A 611 33.44 -33.01 2.91
C THR A 611 33.71 -34.50 2.71
N THR A 612 33.76 -35.28 3.79
CA THR A 612 33.96 -36.74 3.74
C THR A 612 32.73 -37.49 3.24
N ASN A 613 31.55 -36.85 3.24
CA ASN A 613 30.33 -37.47 2.73
C ASN A 613 30.30 -37.45 1.20
N SER A 614 30.43 -38.63 0.59
CA SER A 614 30.47 -38.81 -0.86
C SER A 614 29.15 -38.51 -1.58
N ASP A 615 28.02 -38.48 -0.86
CA ASP A 615 26.74 -38.03 -1.40
C ASP A 615 26.62 -36.51 -1.43
N TYR A 616 27.37 -35.79 -0.59
CA TYR A 616 27.37 -34.32 -0.54
C TYR A 616 28.42 -33.75 -1.47
N PHE A 617 29.58 -34.40 -1.55
CA PHE A 617 30.74 -33.92 -2.28
C PHE A 617 31.32 -34.97 -3.22
N PHE A 618 31.77 -34.48 -4.38
CA PHE A 618 32.68 -35.18 -5.26
C PHE A 618 34.12 -34.79 -4.88
N LYS A 619 34.93 -35.80 -4.52
CA LYS A 619 36.34 -35.63 -4.18
C LYS A 619 37.15 -35.59 -5.48
N ALA A 620 37.85 -34.48 -5.70
CA ALA A 620 38.75 -34.28 -6.83
C ALA A 620 40.13 -33.85 -6.32
N GLY A 621 41.19 -34.10 -7.08
CA GLY A 621 42.56 -33.72 -6.73
C GLY A 621 43.35 -33.35 -7.97
N ALA A 622 44.61 -32.99 -7.80
CA ALA A 622 45.49 -32.77 -8.94
C ALA A 622 45.71 -34.09 -9.67
N VAL A 623 45.29 -34.16 -10.94
CA VAL A 623 45.35 -35.37 -11.76
C VAL A 623 46.80 -35.62 -12.19
N LYS A 624 47.35 -36.78 -11.81
CA LYS A 624 48.65 -37.33 -12.22
C LYS A 624 48.55 -38.00 -13.58
N GLU A 625 47.54 -38.84 -13.76
CA GLU A 625 47.30 -39.60 -15.00
C GLU A 625 45.79 -39.83 -15.16
N LEU A 626 45.29 -39.90 -16.40
CA LEU A 626 43.91 -40.28 -16.69
C LEU A 626 43.90 -41.69 -17.27
N LYS A 627 43.38 -42.66 -16.50
CA LYS A 627 43.17 -44.02 -17.00
C LYS A 627 41.89 -44.05 -17.84
N ARG A 628 42.02 -44.45 -19.11
CA ARG A 628 40.88 -44.64 -20.01
C ARG A 628 40.30 -46.03 -19.78
N SER A 629 39.04 -46.09 -19.35
CA SER A 629 38.25 -47.31 -19.30
C SER A 629 37.10 -47.20 -20.31
N PHE A 630 36.87 -48.24 -21.11
CA PHE A 630 35.75 -48.30 -22.04
C PHE A 630 34.52 -48.84 -21.31
N ASP A 631 33.44 -48.06 -21.30
CA ASP A 631 32.16 -48.51 -20.76
C ASP A 631 31.41 -49.25 -21.88
N GLU A 632 31.53 -50.59 -21.88
CA GLU A 632 30.94 -51.48 -22.91
C GLU A 632 29.42 -51.32 -23.04
N ILE A 633 28.74 -50.87 -21.98
CA ILE A 633 27.28 -50.72 -21.94
C ILE A 633 26.83 -49.40 -22.54
N LYS A 634 27.63 -48.34 -22.41
CA LYS A 634 27.29 -46.98 -22.88
C LYS A 634 28.01 -46.57 -24.17
N GLY A 635 28.94 -47.39 -24.66
CA GLY A 635 29.73 -47.11 -25.86
C GLY A 635 30.66 -45.90 -25.73
N ASP A 636 31.00 -45.51 -24.49
CA ASP A 636 31.65 -44.23 -24.19
C ASP A 636 32.95 -44.43 -23.41
N SER A 637 33.97 -43.62 -23.69
CA SER A 637 35.26 -43.69 -22.99
C SER A 637 35.22 -42.85 -21.72
N VAL A 638 35.31 -43.51 -20.55
CA VAL A 638 35.38 -42.84 -19.25
C VAL A 638 36.83 -42.68 -18.82
N TYR A 639 37.23 -41.46 -18.49
CA TYR A 639 38.57 -41.17 -17.96
C TYR A 639 38.52 -41.10 -16.43
N THR A 640 39.21 -42.01 -15.76
CA THR A 640 39.34 -42.03 -14.30
C THR A 640 40.67 -41.40 -13.89
N PRO A 641 40.67 -40.33 -13.10
CA PRO A 641 41.90 -39.69 -12.65
C PRO A 641 42.63 -40.51 -11.58
N VAL A 642 43.93 -40.70 -11.77
CA VAL A 642 44.89 -41.01 -10.72
C VAL A 642 45.39 -39.69 -10.17
N TYR A 643 45.32 -39.45 -8.87
CA TYR A 643 45.72 -38.17 -8.27
C TYR A 643 47.18 -38.20 -7.80
N TYR A 644 47.80 -37.03 -7.67
CA TYR A 644 49.08 -36.90 -6.96
C TYR A 644 48.87 -37.07 -5.46
N ASP A 645 49.60 -37.98 -4.82
CA ASP A 645 49.51 -38.22 -3.37
C ASP A 645 49.88 -36.99 -2.53
N ASN A 646 50.77 -36.12 -3.06
CA ASN A 646 51.31 -34.97 -2.36
C ASN A 646 50.59 -33.64 -2.68
N LYS A 647 49.45 -33.66 -3.37
CA LYS A 647 48.68 -32.45 -3.72
C LYS A 647 47.31 -32.45 -3.02
N PRO A 648 46.81 -31.29 -2.56
CA PRO A 648 45.56 -31.22 -1.83
C PRO A 648 44.37 -31.62 -2.72
N PHE A 649 43.45 -32.39 -2.15
CA PHE A 649 42.14 -32.63 -2.75
C PHE A 649 41.26 -31.39 -2.61
N TYR A 650 40.43 -31.12 -3.60
CA TYR A 650 39.34 -30.15 -3.55
C TYR A 650 38.01 -30.88 -3.68
N TYR A 651 37.00 -30.37 -2.97
CA TYR A 651 35.68 -30.98 -2.89
C TYR A 651 34.68 -30.12 -3.65
N ARG A 652 33.89 -30.76 -4.52
CA ARG A 652 32.87 -30.10 -5.33
C ARG A 652 31.50 -30.58 -4.90
N SER A 653 30.63 -29.64 -4.55
CA SER A 653 29.27 -29.95 -4.11
C SER A 653 28.51 -30.68 -5.21
N ARG A 654 27.88 -31.82 -4.89
CA ARG A 654 27.00 -32.53 -5.83
C ARG A 654 25.65 -31.85 -6.04
N HIS A 655 25.39 -30.78 -5.30
CA HIS A 655 24.17 -29.96 -5.36
C HIS A 655 24.47 -28.52 -5.77
N GLU A 656 25.56 -28.34 -6.53
CA GLU A 656 25.89 -27.05 -7.13
C GLU A 656 24.73 -26.61 -8.05
N GLY A 657 24.25 -25.37 -7.86
CA GLY A 657 23.10 -24.86 -8.60
C GLY A 657 21.72 -25.28 -8.06
N SER A 658 21.61 -26.20 -7.11
CA SER A 658 20.33 -26.53 -6.46
C SER A 658 19.77 -25.34 -5.66
N VAL A 659 18.45 -25.29 -5.42
CA VAL A 659 17.76 -24.09 -4.89
C VAL A 659 18.27 -23.61 -3.52
N TYR A 660 18.75 -24.49 -2.64
CA TYR A 660 19.34 -24.12 -1.34
C TYR A 660 20.86 -24.36 -1.26
N GLY A 661 21.50 -24.64 -2.40
CA GLY A 661 22.92 -24.98 -2.51
C GLY A 661 23.34 -26.26 -1.79
N GLY A 662 24.65 -26.52 -1.78
CA GLY A 662 25.25 -27.69 -1.15
C GLY A 662 25.41 -27.61 0.38
N SER A 663 26.12 -28.62 0.90
CA SER A 663 26.65 -28.62 2.27
C SER A 663 27.82 -27.64 2.40
N THR A 664 28.16 -27.26 3.63
CA THR A 664 29.33 -26.43 3.92
C THR A 664 30.61 -27.26 3.87
N THR A 665 31.69 -26.69 3.36
CA THR A 665 33.01 -27.33 3.36
C THR A 665 33.86 -26.86 4.54
N GLY A 666 34.70 -27.75 5.05
CA GLY A 666 35.67 -27.44 6.09
C GLY A 666 35.08 -27.45 7.49
N ARG A 667 35.95 -27.69 8.47
CA ARG A 667 35.65 -27.54 9.89
C ARG A 667 35.77 -26.08 10.31
N SER A 668 34.85 -25.60 11.12
CA SER A 668 34.91 -24.26 11.72
C SER A 668 34.72 -24.36 13.23
N GLY A 669 35.60 -23.71 13.98
CA GLY A 669 35.49 -23.59 15.43
C GLY A 669 35.88 -22.18 15.80
N SER A 670 34.92 -21.33 16.15
CA SER A 670 35.18 -19.90 16.35
C SER A 670 34.72 -19.41 17.71
N ILE A 671 35.53 -18.54 18.31
CA ILE A 671 35.18 -17.78 19.51
C ILE A 671 34.76 -16.38 19.05
N GLY A 672 33.48 -16.05 19.17
CA GLY A 672 32.94 -14.73 18.88
C GLY A 672 33.08 -13.80 20.08
N PHE A 673 33.42 -12.55 19.82
CA PHE A 673 33.46 -11.47 20.81
C PHE A 673 32.56 -10.34 20.32
N SER A 674 31.65 -9.91 21.17
CA SER A 674 30.79 -8.76 20.93
C SER A 674 30.78 -7.85 22.15
N LEU A 675 30.95 -6.56 21.94
CA LEU A 675 30.93 -5.54 22.98
C LEU A 675 29.97 -4.43 22.56
N GLY A 676 28.77 -4.40 23.14
CA GLY A 676 27.81 -3.32 22.96
C GLY A 676 27.95 -2.25 24.04
N ASN A 677 27.91 -0.98 23.64
CA ASN A 677 28.02 0.17 24.53
C ASN A 677 26.83 1.11 24.32
N ASN A 678 26.19 1.53 25.41
CA ASN A 678 25.16 2.55 25.40
C ASN A 678 25.58 3.65 26.39
N VAL A 679 25.53 4.92 25.99
CA VAL A 679 25.90 6.05 26.85
C VAL A 679 24.72 7.00 26.94
N GLU A 680 24.21 7.19 28.16
CA GLU A 680 23.12 8.12 28.48
C GLU A 680 23.61 9.19 29.46
N MET A 681 23.06 10.39 29.33
CA MET A 681 23.35 11.55 30.18
C MET A 681 22.06 12.02 30.85
N LYS A 682 22.16 12.42 32.12
CA LYS A 682 21.06 13.08 32.85
C LYS A 682 21.39 14.57 32.98
N VAL A 683 20.51 15.43 32.47
CA VAL A 683 20.70 16.90 32.42
C VAL A 683 19.53 17.60 33.12
N GLN A 684 19.82 18.60 33.93
CA GLN A 684 18.81 19.48 34.52
C GLN A 684 18.22 20.41 33.45
N GLY A 685 16.90 20.48 33.33
CA GLY A 685 16.22 21.47 32.49
C GLY A 685 16.40 22.90 33.03
N GLU A 686 16.26 23.91 32.18
CA GLU A 686 16.41 25.31 32.60
C GLU A 686 15.21 25.83 33.40
N GLN A 687 14.02 25.28 33.13
CA GLN A 687 12.76 25.70 33.75
C GLN A 687 12.14 24.63 34.66
N ASP A 688 12.72 23.42 34.69
CA ASP A 688 12.10 22.27 35.31
C ASP A 688 12.99 21.69 36.42
N SER A 689 12.40 21.44 37.59
CA SER A 689 13.08 20.84 38.74
C SER A 689 13.45 19.37 38.48
N VAL A 690 12.85 18.76 37.45
CA VAL A 690 13.09 17.37 37.03
C VAL A 690 14.19 17.30 35.98
N ALA A 691 15.24 16.54 36.26
CA ALA A 691 16.33 16.30 35.31
C ALA A 691 15.95 15.25 34.26
N ARG A 692 16.11 15.59 32.98
CA ARG A 692 15.80 14.78 31.79
C ARG A 692 16.94 13.84 31.42
N LYS A 693 16.61 12.67 30.84
CA LYS A 693 17.59 11.73 30.26
C LYS A 693 17.74 12.00 28.76
N VAL A 694 18.99 12.07 28.30
CA VAL A 694 19.36 12.28 26.90
C VAL A 694 20.34 11.18 26.50
N MET A 695 20.06 10.47 25.42
CA MET A 695 21.00 9.48 24.88
C MET A 695 22.14 10.21 24.17
N LEU A 696 23.39 9.89 24.52
CA LEU A 696 24.58 10.39 23.80
C LEU A 696 25.05 9.40 22.74
N LEU A 697 24.89 8.11 23.03
CA LEU A 697 25.22 7.01 22.14
C LEU A 697 24.18 5.92 22.36
N ASN A 698 23.25 5.78 21.42
CA ASN A 698 22.20 4.77 21.49
C ASN A 698 22.78 3.37 21.42
N ASN A 699 23.79 3.16 20.57
CA ASN A 699 24.54 1.91 20.49
C ASN A 699 25.91 2.19 19.87
N LEU A 700 26.97 1.61 20.43
CA LEU A 700 28.27 1.42 19.81
C LEU A 700 28.71 -0.02 20.04
N SER A 701 28.69 -0.82 18.98
CA SER A 701 29.06 -2.22 19.04
C SER A 701 30.34 -2.52 18.27
N PHE A 702 31.17 -3.37 18.86
CA PHE A 702 32.35 -3.97 18.24
C PHE A 702 32.12 -5.48 18.18
N ASN A 703 32.30 -6.07 17.01
CA ASN A 703 32.09 -7.50 16.80
C ASN A 703 33.28 -8.09 16.03
N THR A 704 33.83 -9.18 16.51
CA THR A 704 34.88 -9.95 15.82
C THR A 704 34.78 -11.42 16.23
N SER A 705 35.50 -12.31 15.56
CA SER A 705 35.60 -13.71 15.94
C SER A 705 36.99 -14.25 15.66
N TYR A 706 37.41 -15.24 16.44
CA TYR A 706 38.68 -15.93 16.28
C TYR A 706 38.43 -17.39 15.90
N ASN A 707 38.74 -17.77 14.66
CA ASN A 707 38.62 -19.13 14.15
C ASN A 707 39.84 -19.97 14.54
N LEU A 708 39.63 -20.89 15.48
CA LEU A 708 40.61 -21.83 16.00
C LEU A 708 41.08 -22.83 14.94
N MET A 709 40.22 -23.12 13.94
CA MET A 709 40.44 -24.16 12.94
C MET A 709 41.05 -23.64 11.62
N ALA A 710 41.22 -22.32 11.45
CA ALA A 710 41.75 -21.74 10.22
C ALA A 710 43.30 -21.77 10.18
N ASP A 711 43.87 -22.08 9.01
CA ASP A 711 45.33 -22.12 8.83
C ASP A 711 45.96 -20.71 8.80
N SER A 712 45.18 -19.70 8.40
CA SER A 712 45.60 -18.29 8.35
C SER A 712 44.41 -17.36 8.51
N PHE A 713 44.69 -16.08 8.80
CA PHE A 713 43.66 -15.06 9.04
C PHE A 713 42.64 -15.46 10.12
N LYS A 714 43.16 -16.02 11.23
CA LYS A 714 42.34 -16.57 12.32
C LYS A 714 41.41 -15.55 12.96
N LEU A 715 41.80 -14.27 13.02
CA LEU A 715 40.95 -13.21 13.54
C LEU A 715 40.12 -12.59 12.41
N ALA A 716 38.81 -12.59 12.53
CA ALA A 716 37.91 -11.95 11.58
C ALA A 716 38.05 -10.41 11.65
N PRO A 717 37.79 -9.69 10.54
CA PRO A 717 37.66 -8.24 10.56
C PRO A 717 36.72 -7.76 11.67
N ILE A 718 37.06 -6.62 12.28
CA ILE A 718 36.31 -6.03 13.38
C ILE A 718 35.19 -5.19 12.77
N GLY A 719 33.94 -5.63 12.96
CA GLY A 719 32.76 -4.84 12.63
C GLY A 719 32.47 -3.83 13.71
N ILE A 720 32.37 -2.56 13.33
CA ILE A 720 32.04 -1.42 14.19
C ILE A 720 30.68 -0.90 13.73
N ALA A 721 29.73 -0.73 14.64
CA ALA A 721 28.46 -0.10 14.34
C ALA A 721 28.09 0.90 15.43
N ALA A 722 27.73 2.11 15.03
CA ALA A 722 27.34 3.20 15.92
C ALA A 722 25.99 3.80 15.49
N ASN A 723 25.12 4.04 16.45
CA ASN A 723 23.88 4.79 16.27
C ASN A 723 23.77 5.82 17.40
N THR A 724 23.34 7.03 17.06
CA THR A 724 22.99 8.04 18.06
C THR A 724 21.94 9.01 17.55
N ASN A 725 21.16 9.54 18.48
CA ASN A 725 20.27 10.66 18.28
C ASN A 725 20.80 11.83 19.09
N ILE A 726 21.24 12.89 18.43
CA ILE A 726 21.85 14.07 19.06
C ILE A 726 20.85 15.22 19.03
N LEU A 727 20.90 16.10 20.03
CA LEU A 727 20.06 17.30 20.15
C LEU A 727 18.56 16.95 20.09
N ASP A 728 18.07 16.14 21.03
CA ASP A 728 16.63 15.80 21.16
C ASP A 728 16.03 15.19 19.89
N ASN A 729 16.75 14.25 19.28
CA ASN A 729 16.39 13.57 18.03
C ASN A 729 16.36 14.47 16.78
N MET A 730 16.98 15.66 16.83
CA MET A 730 17.16 16.50 15.63
C MET A 730 18.11 15.88 14.62
N PHE A 731 19.18 15.24 15.08
CA PHE A 731 20.15 14.56 14.21
C PHE A 731 20.15 13.08 14.54
N ASN A 732 19.90 12.25 13.55
CA ASN A 732 20.04 10.81 13.62
C ASN A 732 21.30 10.42 12.83
N LEU A 733 22.29 9.87 13.53
CA LEU A 733 23.53 9.35 12.95
C LEU A 733 23.52 7.83 13.02
N ASN A 734 23.73 7.19 11.89
CA ASN A 734 24.07 5.78 11.78
C ASN A 734 25.44 5.67 11.10
N ALA A 735 26.37 4.96 11.73
CA ALA A 735 27.66 4.68 11.14
C ALA A 735 27.98 3.19 11.27
N SER A 736 28.61 2.61 10.26
CA SER A 736 29.18 1.28 10.35
C SER A 736 30.51 1.22 9.63
N ALA A 737 31.44 0.39 10.10
CA ALA A 737 32.73 0.20 9.47
C ALA A 737 33.23 -1.22 9.67
N THR A 738 34.03 -1.71 8.73
CA THR A 738 34.75 -2.98 8.84
C THR A 738 36.24 -2.70 8.84
N LEU A 739 36.90 -3.01 9.95
CA LEU A 739 38.36 -2.87 10.12
C LEU A 739 39.03 -4.22 9.97
N ASP A 740 39.80 -4.41 8.91
CA ASP A 740 40.64 -5.58 8.73
C ASP A 740 41.93 -5.44 9.57
N PRO A 741 42.18 -6.33 10.55
CA PRO A 741 43.33 -6.21 11.45
C PRO A 741 44.66 -6.59 10.80
N TYR A 742 44.68 -7.02 9.54
CA TYR A 742 45.89 -7.47 8.85
C TYR A 742 46.50 -6.39 7.96
N VAL A 743 47.81 -6.52 7.71
CA VAL A 743 48.56 -5.63 6.82
C VAL A 743 48.28 -5.99 5.37
N TYR A 744 48.12 -4.98 4.51
CA TYR A 744 48.13 -5.16 3.06
C TYR A 744 49.50 -4.78 2.51
N ARG A 745 50.03 -5.61 1.63
CA ARG A 745 51.34 -5.41 1.00
C ARG A 745 51.20 -5.56 -0.51
N ASP A 746 52.02 -4.79 -1.20
CA ASP A 746 52.14 -4.86 -2.64
C ASP A 746 53.18 -5.90 -3.06
N SER A 747 52.83 -6.75 -4.02
CA SER A 747 53.76 -7.66 -4.69
C SER A 747 53.82 -7.31 -6.17
N LEU A 748 55.03 -7.20 -6.72
CA LEU A 748 55.22 -7.10 -8.16
C LEU A 748 54.92 -8.48 -8.77
N PHE A 749 53.91 -8.54 -9.63
CA PHE A 749 53.49 -9.79 -10.26
C PHE A 749 54.18 -10.05 -11.59
N ASN A 750 54.67 -9.00 -12.27
CA ASN A 750 55.36 -9.13 -13.56
C ASN A 750 56.34 -7.98 -13.75
N ALA A 751 57.64 -8.29 -13.85
CA ALA A 751 58.71 -7.32 -14.01
C ALA A 751 58.66 -6.58 -15.37
N GLU A 752 58.00 -7.15 -16.38
CA GLU A 752 57.91 -6.57 -17.74
C GLU A 752 56.70 -5.63 -17.93
N THR A 753 55.63 -5.79 -17.14
CA THR A 753 54.40 -4.97 -17.26
C THR A 753 54.16 -4.02 -16.08
N GLY A 754 54.99 -4.07 -15.04
CA GLY A 754 54.90 -3.20 -13.86
C GLY A 754 53.64 -3.39 -13.00
N ARG A 755 52.87 -4.46 -13.22
CA ARG A 755 51.58 -4.67 -12.55
C ARG A 755 51.80 -5.10 -11.10
N THR A 756 51.38 -4.23 -10.18
CA THR A 756 51.39 -4.47 -8.73
C THR A 756 50.09 -5.14 -8.30
N VAL A 757 50.19 -6.22 -7.51
CA VAL A 757 49.06 -6.90 -6.90
C VAL A 757 49.18 -6.77 -5.39
N GLU A 758 48.18 -6.14 -4.80
CA GLU A 758 48.03 -6.04 -3.36
C GLU A 758 47.54 -7.39 -2.80
N TYR A 759 48.18 -7.85 -1.74
CA TYR A 759 47.77 -9.04 -0.99
C TYR A 759 47.70 -8.77 0.50
N ARG A 760 46.77 -9.48 1.16
CA ARG A 760 46.62 -9.45 2.62
C ARG A 760 47.71 -10.32 3.25
N SER A 761 48.55 -9.75 4.10
CA SER A 761 49.59 -10.44 4.85
C SER A 761 49.05 -11.03 6.15
N LYS A 762 49.59 -12.17 6.60
CA LYS A 762 49.19 -12.80 7.87
C LYS A 762 49.61 -12.00 9.11
N GLN A 763 50.41 -10.94 8.94
CA GLN A 763 50.85 -10.05 10.00
C GLN A 763 49.71 -9.10 10.42
N TYR A 764 49.51 -8.96 11.72
CA TYR A 764 48.59 -7.96 12.26
C TYR A 764 49.17 -6.55 12.12
N ALA A 765 48.33 -5.61 11.69
CA ALA A 765 48.69 -4.22 11.45
C ALA A 765 49.19 -3.49 12.70
N TRP A 766 48.73 -3.88 13.88
CA TRP A 766 49.16 -3.26 15.14
C TRP A 766 50.61 -3.56 15.50
N LYS A 767 51.23 -4.58 14.88
CA LYS A 767 52.69 -4.78 14.96
C LYS A 767 53.48 -3.68 14.24
N ASP A 768 52.85 -3.03 13.25
CA ASP A 768 53.42 -1.93 12.48
C ASP A 768 52.88 -0.56 12.98
N GLY A 769 52.32 -0.51 14.19
CA GLY A 769 51.75 0.71 14.79
C GLY A 769 50.41 1.17 14.20
N LYS A 770 49.76 0.37 13.35
CA LYS A 770 48.47 0.70 12.71
C LYS A 770 47.33 -0.12 13.30
N ALA A 771 46.12 0.45 13.43
CA ALA A 771 44.97 -0.33 13.94
C ALA A 771 44.48 -1.42 12.98
N GLY A 772 44.76 -1.28 11.69
CA GLY A 772 44.21 -2.10 10.60
C GLY A 772 43.88 -1.23 9.39
N ARG A 773 43.27 -1.82 8.37
CA ARG A 773 42.70 -1.10 7.22
C ARG A 773 41.19 -1.15 7.29
N ILE A 774 40.54 0.02 7.20
CA ILE A 774 39.09 0.06 6.99
C ILE A 774 38.84 -0.42 5.55
N THR A 775 38.08 -1.50 5.38
CA THR A 775 37.75 -2.05 4.05
C THR A 775 36.42 -1.54 3.55
N SER A 776 35.52 -1.19 4.46
CA SER A 776 34.26 -0.53 4.18
C SER A 776 33.84 0.36 5.34
N ALA A 777 33.17 1.48 5.04
CA ALA A 777 32.48 2.28 6.03
C ALA A 777 31.24 2.93 5.42
N THR A 778 30.19 3.08 6.21
CA THR A 778 28.99 3.84 5.85
C THR A 778 28.67 4.83 6.95
N VAL A 779 28.25 6.03 6.55
CA VAL A 779 27.77 7.08 7.43
C VAL A 779 26.49 7.62 6.84
N ALA A 780 25.39 7.53 7.58
CA ALA A 780 24.10 8.11 7.24
C ALA A 780 23.70 9.09 8.34
N ILE A 781 23.53 10.34 7.97
CA ILE A 781 23.09 11.42 8.86
C ILE A 781 21.78 11.94 8.31
N SER A 782 20.72 11.91 9.11
CA SER A 782 19.46 12.56 8.78
C SER A 782 19.13 13.60 9.83
N THR A 783 18.56 14.72 9.38
CA THR A 783 18.04 15.75 10.26
C THR A 783 16.73 16.29 9.73
N ASN A 784 15.84 16.63 10.66
CA ASN A 784 14.69 17.45 10.36
C ASN A 784 14.86 18.75 11.16
N LEU A 785 15.03 19.86 10.46
CA LEU A 785 15.37 21.14 11.06
C LEU A 785 14.15 21.83 11.71
N ASN A 786 12.94 21.26 11.62
CA ASN A 786 11.77 21.66 12.40
C ASN A 786 11.19 20.50 13.24
N PRO A 787 11.74 20.22 14.44
CA PRO A 787 11.23 19.16 15.31
C PRO A 787 9.78 19.40 15.79
N LYS A 788 9.30 20.65 15.87
CA LYS A 788 7.90 20.98 16.24
C LYS A 788 6.89 20.63 15.15
N ALA A 789 7.31 20.55 13.88
CA ALA A 789 6.46 20.03 12.79
C ALA A 789 6.26 18.50 12.89
N ARG A 790 7.23 17.78 13.46
CA ARG A 790 7.21 16.31 13.61
C ARG A 790 6.14 15.82 14.60
N ASP A 791 5.94 16.56 15.70
CA ASP A 791 4.95 16.21 16.73
C ASP A 791 3.50 16.51 16.31
N LYS A 792 3.31 17.24 15.21
CA LYS A 792 1.99 17.70 14.73
C LYS A 792 1.30 16.78 13.71
N ASN A 793 1.90 15.67 13.26
CA ASN A 793 1.19 14.71 12.41
C ASN A 793 -0.07 14.12 13.05
N ASN A 794 -0.09 13.98 14.39
CA ASN A 794 -1.31 13.64 15.13
C ASN A 794 -2.33 14.78 15.08
N SER A 795 -1.89 16.04 15.15
CA SER A 795 -2.77 17.20 15.02
C SER A 795 -3.36 17.34 13.60
N THR A 796 -2.64 16.93 12.56
CA THR A 796 -3.14 16.90 11.18
C THR A 796 -4.27 15.87 11.04
N ARG A 797 -4.09 14.66 11.61
CA ARG A 797 -5.17 13.67 11.67
C ARG A 797 -6.37 14.14 12.47
N ASP A 798 -6.15 14.82 13.59
CA ASP A 798 -7.23 15.43 14.38
C ASP A 798 -7.95 16.56 13.62
N LYS A 799 -7.21 17.37 12.86
CA LYS A 799 -7.77 18.41 11.99
C LYS A 799 -8.59 17.81 10.84
N ILE A 800 -8.12 16.73 10.22
CA ILE A 800 -8.87 16.00 9.19
C ILE A 800 -10.12 15.36 9.81
N ALA A 801 -10.02 14.76 11.00
CA ALA A 801 -11.17 14.19 11.69
C ALA A 801 -12.22 15.27 12.05
N LYS A 802 -11.77 16.48 12.40
CA LYS A 802 -12.61 17.62 12.77
C LYS A 802 -12.98 18.55 11.60
N SER A 803 -12.52 18.31 10.38
CA SER A 803 -12.89 19.13 9.22
C SER A 803 -14.33 18.86 8.78
N ASP A 804 -14.95 19.74 8.00
CA ASP A 804 -16.29 19.52 7.44
C ASP A 804 -16.30 18.63 6.18
N LEU A 805 -15.19 17.91 5.92
CA LEU A 805 -15.06 17.05 4.75
C LEU A 805 -15.99 15.82 4.84
N PRO A 806 -16.49 15.31 3.71
CA PRO A 806 -17.23 14.05 3.66
C PRO A 806 -16.46 12.90 4.31
N GLN A 807 -17.14 11.99 5.01
CA GLN A 807 -16.50 10.91 5.77
C GLN A 807 -15.55 10.04 4.92
N GLN A 808 -15.90 9.79 3.65
CA GLN A 808 -15.05 9.03 2.72
C GLN A 808 -13.73 9.75 2.41
N GLU A 809 -13.75 11.09 2.35
CA GLU A 809 -12.57 11.91 2.12
C GLU A 809 -11.73 12.06 3.38
N LYS A 810 -12.37 12.14 4.56
CA LYS A 810 -11.68 12.03 5.84
C LYS A 810 -10.94 10.71 5.98
N ASP A 811 -11.61 9.59 5.70
CA ASP A 811 -11.00 8.26 5.77
C ASP A 811 -9.81 8.17 4.80
N PHE A 812 -9.95 8.68 3.57
CA PHE A 812 -8.87 8.75 2.59
C PHE A 812 -7.69 9.62 3.05
N LEU A 813 -7.94 10.82 3.60
CA LEU A 813 -6.91 11.75 4.08
C LEU A 813 -6.29 11.28 5.40
N ILE A 814 -7.03 10.56 6.26
CA ILE A 814 -6.48 9.94 7.48
C ILE A 814 -5.55 8.78 7.10
N GLU A 815 -5.89 8.00 6.07
CA GLU A 815 -5.04 6.95 5.52
C GLU A 815 -3.85 7.53 4.73
N ASN A 816 -4.00 8.71 4.12
CA ASN A 816 -2.99 9.42 3.33
C ASN A 816 -2.78 10.86 3.85
N PRO A 817 -2.23 11.05 5.07
CA PRO A 817 -2.11 12.36 5.70
C PRO A 817 -1.23 13.34 4.91
N ASP A 818 -0.32 12.83 4.08
CA ASP A 818 0.53 13.63 3.19
C ASP A 818 -0.24 14.29 2.03
N ALA A 819 -1.44 13.79 1.71
CA ALA A 819 -2.33 14.41 0.72
C ALA A 819 -3.10 15.62 1.30
N TYR A 820 -3.17 15.74 2.63
CA TYR A 820 -3.76 16.90 3.29
C TYR A 820 -2.73 18.01 3.46
N VAL A 821 -3.00 19.13 2.82
CA VAL A 821 -2.13 20.30 2.88
C VAL A 821 -2.39 21.08 4.17
N ASP A 822 -1.66 20.76 5.24
CA ASP A 822 -1.70 21.59 6.46
C ASP A 822 -0.90 22.89 6.24
N PHE A 823 -1.60 24.01 6.15
CA PHE A 823 -1.00 25.34 5.98
C PHE A 823 -0.45 25.94 7.29
N ASP A 824 -0.74 25.34 8.46
CA ASP A 824 -0.28 25.84 9.76
C ASP A 824 1.17 25.47 10.10
N ILE A 825 1.80 24.60 9.30
CA ILE A 825 3.23 24.30 9.43
C ILE A 825 3.98 25.39 8.64
N PRO A 826 4.76 26.27 9.32
CA PRO A 826 5.43 27.37 8.62
C PRO A 826 6.51 26.86 7.66
N TRP A 827 7.21 25.76 8.02
CA TRP A 827 8.16 25.07 7.16
C TRP A 827 8.59 23.70 7.73
N SER A 828 9.06 22.82 6.86
CA SER A 828 9.77 21.58 7.16
C SER A 828 10.97 21.45 6.21
N LEU A 829 12.09 20.96 6.71
CA LEU A 829 13.28 20.66 5.91
C LEU A 829 13.91 19.39 6.47
N ASN A 830 13.81 18.32 5.71
CA ASN A 830 14.51 17.07 5.94
C ASN A 830 15.76 17.05 5.08
N LEU A 831 16.90 16.83 5.71
CA LEU A 831 18.18 16.63 5.04
C LEU A 831 18.67 15.22 5.38
N SER A 832 19.09 14.47 4.37
CA SER A 832 19.73 13.17 4.55
C SER A 832 21.05 13.13 3.79
N TYR A 833 22.15 12.95 4.51
CA TYR A 833 23.48 12.73 3.95
C TYR A 833 23.85 11.26 4.09
N ASN A 834 24.29 10.64 3.00
CA ASN A 834 24.79 9.27 3.00
C ASN A 834 26.18 9.26 2.36
N ALA A 835 27.15 8.71 3.07
CA ALA A 835 28.51 8.46 2.59
C ALA A 835 28.83 6.96 2.70
N ALA A 836 29.38 6.39 1.64
CA ALA A 836 29.85 5.02 1.59
C ALA A 836 31.30 4.99 1.11
N TYR A 837 32.18 4.41 1.92
CA TYR A 837 33.57 4.14 1.62
C TYR A 837 33.75 2.64 1.35
N SER A 838 34.48 2.30 0.29
CA SER A 838 34.88 0.93 -0.01
C SER A 838 36.31 0.92 -0.51
N HIS A 839 37.13 0.02 0.04
CA HIS A 839 38.51 -0.17 -0.39
C HIS A 839 38.83 -1.67 -0.45
N PRO A 840 38.33 -2.36 -1.49
CA PRO A 840 38.63 -3.77 -1.68
C PRO A 840 40.09 -3.98 -2.10
N VAL A 841 40.57 -5.21 -1.94
CA VAL A 841 41.92 -5.61 -2.36
C VAL A 841 42.07 -5.41 -3.86
N ASN A 842 43.21 -4.90 -4.31
CA ASN A 842 43.50 -4.65 -5.73
C ASN A 842 42.57 -3.63 -6.40
N ALA A 843 41.98 -2.72 -5.61
CA ALA A 843 41.17 -1.62 -6.13
C ALA A 843 41.46 -0.34 -5.36
N ALA A 844 41.42 0.79 -6.06
CA ALA A 844 41.49 2.11 -5.44
C ALA A 844 40.31 2.29 -4.46
N ALA A 845 40.55 3.08 -3.40
CA ALA A 845 39.48 3.45 -2.48
C ALA A 845 38.44 4.27 -3.24
N ARG A 846 37.16 3.91 -3.07
CA ARG A 846 36.02 4.64 -3.62
C ARG A 846 35.20 5.19 -2.46
N ILE A 847 34.83 6.46 -2.59
CA ILE A 847 33.86 7.12 -1.72
C ILE A 847 32.66 7.46 -2.62
N THR A 848 31.45 7.27 -2.10
CA THR A 848 30.20 7.66 -2.75
C THR A 848 29.37 8.46 -1.77
N GLN A 849 29.01 9.69 -2.13
CA GLN A 849 28.36 10.65 -1.25
C GLN A 849 27.12 11.21 -1.92
N THR A 850 26.04 11.26 -1.14
CA THR A 850 24.78 11.82 -1.59
C THR A 850 24.18 12.68 -0.49
N VAL A 851 23.64 13.82 -0.87
CA VAL A 851 22.72 14.61 -0.02
C VAL A 851 21.37 14.61 -0.68
N THR A 852 20.31 14.34 0.08
CA THR A 852 18.94 14.60 -0.33
C THR A 852 18.30 15.62 0.61
N ALA A 853 17.47 16.49 0.03
CA ALA A 853 16.75 17.53 0.73
C ALA A 853 15.29 17.51 0.28
N ASN A 854 14.37 17.39 1.24
CA ASN A 854 12.94 17.43 0.95
C ASN A 854 12.17 18.13 2.08
N GLY A 855 11.10 18.82 1.72
CA GLY A 855 10.28 19.51 2.69
C GLY A 855 9.26 20.42 2.04
N ASP A 856 8.70 21.29 2.88
CA ASP A 856 7.67 22.24 2.49
C ASP A 856 7.83 23.55 3.26
N PHE A 857 7.31 24.65 2.74
CA PHE A 857 7.20 25.90 3.49
C PHE A 857 5.96 26.68 3.08
N SER A 858 5.36 27.36 4.04
CA SER A 858 4.19 28.20 3.82
C SER A 858 4.61 29.67 3.79
N LEU A 859 4.51 30.33 2.63
CA LEU A 859 4.80 31.77 2.51
C LEU A 859 3.70 32.61 3.20
N SER A 860 2.47 32.11 3.20
CA SER A 860 1.31 32.67 3.92
C SER A 860 0.30 31.56 4.19
N LYS A 861 -0.80 31.85 4.92
CA LYS A 861 -1.88 30.88 5.20
C LYS A 861 -2.50 30.22 3.96
N GLN A 862 -2.34 30.83 2.78
CA GLN A 862 -2.93 30.35 1.53
C GLN A 862 -1.90 29.81 0.54
N TRP A 863 -0.60 29.89 0.83
CA TRP A 863 0.46 29.51 -0.11
C TRP A 863 1.38 28.49 0.52
N LYS A 864 1.53 27.34 -0.12
CA LYS A 864 2.45 26.29 0.29
C LYS A 864 3.35 25.87 -0.87
N PHE A 865 4.63 25.80 -0.60
CA PHE A 865 5.66 25.35 -1.52
C PHE A 865 6.21 24.03 -1.02
N THR A 866 6.40 23.07 -1.91
CA THR A 866 7.04 21.79 -1.62
C THR A 866 8.26 21.63 -2.50
N TYR A 867 9.31 20.99 -1.99
CA TYR A 867 10.51 20.71 -2.77
C TYR A 867 11.08 19.35 -2.40
N SER A 868 11.67 18.70 -3.40
CA SER A 868 12.43 17.46 -3.25
C SER A 868 13.60 17.52 -4.22
N THR A 869 14.82 17.35 -3.73
CA THR A 869 16.04 17.40 -4.53
C THR A 869 17.14 16.55 -3.89
N GLY A 870 18.22 16.33 -4.63
CA GLY A 870 19.41 15.67 -4.13
C GLY A 870 20.60 15.94 -5.03
N TYR A 871 21.79 15.61 -4.54
CA TYR A 871 23.06 15.87 -5.19
C TYR A 871 23.99 14.67 -5.00
N HIS A 872 24.60 14.22 -6.10
CA HIS A 872 25.57 13.13 -6.13
C HIS A 872 26.96 13.72 -6.35
N PHE A 873 27.83 13.65 -5.34
CA PHE A 873 29.09 14.42 -5.33
C PHE A 873 30.11 13.88 -6.32
N GLU A 874 30.10 12.58 -6.60
CA GLU A 874 31.06 11.96 -7.51
C GLU A 874 30.79 12.29 -8.98
N ASP A 875 29.52 12.42 -9.35
CA ASP A 875 29.12 12.76 -10.73
C ASP A 875 28.99 14.28 -10.92
N GLY A 876 28.92 15.06 -9.83
CA GLY A 876 28.73 16.50 -9.87
C GLY A 876 27.31 16.91 -10.28
N GLU A 877 26.35 15.99 -10.24
CA GLU A 877 25.00 16.15 -10.78
C GLU A 877 23.92 16.20 -9.70
N PHE A 878 22.87 16.96 -9.98
CA PHE A 878 21.64 16.94 -9.18
C PHE A 878 20.78 15.73 -9.55
N SER A 879 20.22 15.06 -8.56
CA SER A 879 19.12 14.13 -8.78
C SER A 879 17.85 14.89 -9.20
N ILE A 880 16.80 14.14 -9.55
CA ILE A 880 15.50 14.71 -9.94
C ILE A 880 15.04 15.72 -8.89
N THR A 881 14.85 16.96 -9.34
CA THR A 881 14.35 18.06 -8.50
C THR A 881 12.88 18.29 -8.82
N GLN A 882 12.03 18.22 -7.81
CA GLN A 882 10.60 18.46 -7.93
C GLN A 882 10.23 19.66 -7.07
N LEU A 883 9.49 20.60 -7.66
CA LEU A 883 8.98 21.79 -7.01
C LEU A 883 7.46 21.78 -7.12
N GLY A 884 6.78 21.84 -5.99
CA GLY A 884 5.32 21.96 -5.91
C GLY A 884 4.92 23.33 -5.37
N ILE A 885 3.85 23.90 -5.89
CA ILE A 885 3.27 25.15 -5.43
C ILE A 885 1.76 24.94 -5.32
N ASN A 886 1.22 25.10 -4.13
CA ASN A 886 -0.20 24.99 -3.85
C ASN A 886 -0.72 26.33 -3.31
N ARG A 887 -1.82 26.81 -3.86
CA ARG A 887 -2.51 28.01 -3.39
C ARG A 887 -3.98 27.73 -3.11
N ASP A 888 -4.41 28.11 -1.91
CA ASP A 888 -5.81 28.18 -1.54
C ASP A 888 -6.43 29.51 -2.05
N LEU A 889 -7.43 29.41 -2.93
CA LEU A 889 -8.18 30.53 -3.50
C LEU A 889 -9.63 30.55 -2.96
N HIS A 890 -9.82 30.12 -1.72
CA HIS A 890 -11.09 30.02 -1.00
C HIS A 890 -12.01 28.92 -1.54
N CYS A 891 -12.68 29.17 -2.68
CA CYS A 891 -13.61 28.24 -3.35
C CYS A 891 -12.89 27.41 -4.45
N TRP A 892 -11.66 27.80 -4.78
CA TRP A 892 -10.79 27.16 -5.77
C TRP A 892 -9.47 26.75 -5.13
N THR A 893 -8.78 25.81 -5.77
CA THR A 893 -7.39 25.45 -5.48
C THR A 893 -6.56 25.56 -6.74
N MET A 894 -5.39 26.16 -6.61
CA MET A 894 -4.36 26.17 -7.64
C MET A 894 -3.23 25.25 -7.21
N SER A 895 -2.78 24.38 -8.10
CA SER A 895 -1.57 23.57 -7.87
C SER A 895 -0.66 23.59 -9.10
N VAL A 896 0.63 23.67 -8.84
CA VAL A 896 1.71 23.64 -9.83
C VAL A 896 2.71 22.58 -9.39
N ASN A 897 3.11 21.71 -10.30
CA ASN A 897 4.17 20.73 -10.09
C ASN A 897 5.17 20.82 -11.25
N TRP A 898 6.43 21.02 -10.91
CA TRP A 898 7.47 21.35 -11.87
C TRP A 898 8.76 20.57 -11.60
N THR A 899 9.25 19.90 -12.64
CA THR A 899 10.61 19.34 -12.70
C THR A 899 11.41 20.20 -13.68
N PRO A 900 12.29 21.09 -13.19
CA PRO A 900 12.93 22.13 -14.01
C PRO A 900 14.03 21.63 -14.94
N PHE A 901 14.77 20.58 -14.55
CA PHE A 901 15.93 20.08 -15.29
C PHE A 901 16.07 18.56 -15.17
N GLY A 902 17.01 17.98 -15.93
CA GLY A 902 17.23 16.54 -16.03
C GLY A 902 16.41 15.87 -17.13
N GLN A 903 16.52 14.55 -17.25
CA GLN A 903 15.86 13.77 -18.32
C GLN A 903 14.31 13.79 -18.22
N PHE A 904 13.76 14.03 -17.02
CA PHE A 904 12.33 13.95 -16.74
C PHE A 904 11.69 15.33 -16.51
N GLN A 905 12.14 16.35 -17.24
CA GLN A 905 11.54 17.68 -17.21
C GLN A 905 10.04 17.61 -17.47
N GLN A 906 9.22 18.16 -16.57
CA GLN A 906 7.77 18.15 -16.69
C GLN A 906 7.17 19.39 -16.01
N PHE A 907 6.01 19.80 -16.49
CA PHE A 907 5.25 20.90 -15.90
C PHE A 907 3.77 20.53 -15.85
N TYR A 908 3.15 20.73 -14.70
CA TYR A 908 1.73 20.50 -14.52
C TYR A 908 1.14 21.65 -13.71
N PHE A 909 0.09 22.26 -14.24
CA PHE A 909 -0.65 23.35 -13.61
C PHE A 909 -2.13 23.02 -13.67
N VAL A 910 -2.83 23.16 -12.54
CA VAL A 910 -4.28 23.03 -12.49
C VAL A 910 -4.88 24.05 -11.54
N ILE A 911 -6.02 24.59 -11.95
CA ILE A 911 -6.94 25.33 -11.09
C ILE A 911 -8.29 24.60 -11.13
N ASN A 912 -8.81 24.19 -9.98
CA ASN A 912 -10.08 23.46 -9.88
C ASN A 912 -10.90 23.94 -8.69
N VAL A 913 -12.22 23.75 -8.74
CA VAL A 913 -13.11 24.01 -7.60
C VAL A 913 -12.81 23.00 -6.49
N LYS A 914 -12.81 23.47 -5.23
CA LYS A 914 -12.55 22.61 -4.06
C LYS A 914 -13.64 21.56 -3.84
N SER A 915 -14.89 21.95 -4.04
CA SER A 915 -16.05 21.08 -3.80
C SER A 915 -16.00 19.84 -4.68
N SER A 916 -16.21 18.68 -4.06
CA SER A 916 -16.25 17.37 -4.71
C SER A 916 -17.28 17.29 -5.83
N LEU A 917 -18.39 18.03 -5.70
CA LEU A 917 -19.49 18.08 -6.68
C LEU A 917 -19.11 18.77 -8.00
N LEU A 918 -18.12 19.66 -7.97
CA LEU A 918 -17.72 20.48 -9.12
C LEU A 918 -16.23 20.31 -9.46
N GLN A 919 -15.57 19.23 -9.03
CA GLN A 919 -14.14 19.00 -9.30
C GLN A 919 -13.81 18.93 -10.79
N ASP A 920 -14.77 18.53 -11.63
CA ASP A 920 -14.62 18.53 -13.08
C ASP A 920 -14.53 19.94 -13.68
N LEU A 921 -14.97 20.97 -12.95
CA LEU A 921 -14.73 22.36 -13.32
C LEU A 921 -13.29 22.73 -12.98
N LYS A 922 -12.42 22.47 -13.95
CA LYS A 922 -10.98 22.71 -13.84
C LYS A 922 -10.40 23.31 -15.10
N LEU A 923 -9.37 24.12 -14.93
CA LEU A 923 -8.45 24.55 -15.97
C LEU A 923 -7.13 23.82 -15.74
N GLU A 924 -6.75 22.95 -16.67
CA GLU A 924 -5.48 22.21 -16.59
C GLU A 924 -4.56 22.56 -17.76
N ARG A 925 -3.27 22.72 -17.46
CA ARG A 925 -2.20 22.82 -18.44
C ARG A 925 -1.08 21.87 -18.04
N ARG A 926 -0.75 20.95 -18.93
CA ARG A 926 0.26 19.92 -18.68
C ARG A 926 1.26 19.85 -19.82
N LYS A 927 2.51 19.62 -19.45
CA LYS A 927 3.63 19.26 -20.33
C LYS A 927 4.34 18.07 -19.68
N PRO A 928 3.88 16.83 -19.92
CA PRO A 928 4.54 15.64 -19.40
C PRO A 928 5.95 15.51 -19.96
N PHE A 929 6.84 14.82 -19.25
CA PHE A 929 8.21 14.61 -19.71
C PHE A 929 8.30 13.85 -21.03
N PHE A 930 7.30 13.00 -21.30
CA PHE A 930 7.23 12.22 -22.53
C PHE A 930 7.11 13.09 -23.78
N ASP A 931 6.59 14.32 -23.64
CA ASP A 931 6.48 15.27 -24.75
C ASP A 931 7.80 16.04 -25.00
N ASN A 932 8.77 15.93 -24.08
CA ASN A 932 10.11 16.52 -24.19
C ASN A 932 11.16 15.54 -24.73
N LEU A 933 10.87 14.24 -24.74
CA LEU A 933 11.67 13.20 -25.41
C LEU A 933 11.42 13.27 -26.92
#